data_AF-A0A167SJK7-F1
#
_entry.id   AF-A0A167SJK7-F1
#
_cell.length_a   1.000
_cell.length_b   1.000
_cell.length_c   1.000
_cell.angle_alpha   90.00
_cell.angle_beta   90.00
_cell.angle_gamma   90.00
#
_symmetry.space_group_name_H-M   'P 1'
#
loop_
_entity.id
_entity.type
_entity.pdbx_description
1 polymer ?
#
loop_
_entity_poly.entity_id
_entity_poly.type
_entity_poly.pdbx_seq_one_letter_code
_entity_poly.pdbx_strand_id
1 'polypeptide(L)'
;MLSILFFISLFPFVKADDDWDDFTNNLATDLAPLITLFGERLTKQFLSESISILDNVIFALSPLGVLTAVVSVIRICGSSSLRAFVGRAQEGPAEAESELLPCVSESTAELFNDGGITRVFGRPKIVEIVAWQDVNHKTGEKETKIGTLKDALEEKAWSCNNKVLPTELPELDIPNLSLNKGIKRRDQFWFHCAAILGGVLQTGTITYATLTVFVYPQHFKKDDKAVASYAFPLYLIGTTLLFLGMFFCAFIMERSSKEFYLKAEKPSKIYWLQPGNQDVGDQVFNAFLAVNEGPESSMTKKLRYTKSIRDRRFDRKYLEIYSTLTSTVLGFIFQFIGLRGLHASVILAQLGSTFIMSIIRTCLRTERMAPDENKMKDDRDLMGHKQQELDAFAFYLENVEYFNMVLLPDRPATIPSPRFVPHVDAPLARQLIRTRTQLANLTSNPNQSSSATWDDMPIRRMAHNLAQTIESTMDLISGWGVDLGKTFEFRLGFECRGASPGSVTQSPGTYSIGLMRCGDALRWKMEASEIEAILGLWTWSLYKSGDDCKSSRLFRLVGLSEEEASKKETYLYFHKWIFRQTEARLVPSDLIDDSRRLFGFEPKEGLPLGNLLVIKTENEVETMAAQDIFIQFLKEVCLNVKELGGEVDVVSGIQNSLLGSCTRIDELVSCFEAHSLGSREDALLCIVPVLRNRNLLPDLAADCAKVRARREQLISQGKWKNAFDLLRWLCERSEGPQFQRSVYELGYLCLRALLNNSETVRKEGFAQVCKLLNSDIREEFLQTQKILLPSDWSMSQDRIEWWRSFSSELGWTAWSISEEVPGMSFMEPALKSLNVPQSLPGVIGTGQDLQATEDAMRSMQDWLTLRDLVNAGFRRLREEEDNRLCFEWAVENNYHCLLYFLLLKWVELNDRIPFLITIAYTLAATKHSHLATQTLLRQGTNIDATDVQGHTALFNQAAVGHVEGIVMLLDNGADPNGSNEAPNARPLIAAVYGGHLMAVALLLQYGADANMTDQHGMSALLWAMASDYIDIVELLLSSGAETESVMSDGSTALIWASTDKSLPILELLIKHGADINAQDTDGKTALMRAVSRERSLPVLRVLLDKGADVHMEDDKGRTALDMARKANFHEAVAILKSSDRNSLASWLPDLTSRSP
;
A
#
# COMPACT_ATOMS: atom_id res chain seq x y z
N MET A 1 -72.21 -25.89 -5.74
CA MET A 1 -72.19 -27.37 -5.90
C MET A 1 -73.59 -28.02 -5.96
N LEU A 2 -74.70 -27.26 -6.03
CA LEU A 2 -76.05 -27.84 -6.26
C LEU A 2 -76.73 -27.45 -7.58
N SER A 3 -76.16 -26.53 -8.38
CA SER A 3 -76.73 -26.16 -9.70
C SER A 3 -76.12 -26.91 -10.90
N ILE A 4 -75.05 -27.69 -10.68
CA ILE A 4 -74.32 -28.39 -11.77
C ILE A 4 -74.93 -29.78 -12.04
N LEU A 5 -75.58 -30.39 -11.05
CA LEU A 5 -76.21 -31.70 -11.18
C LEU A 5 -77.58 -31.68 -11.89
N PHE A 6 -78.20 -30.51 -12.07
CA PHE A 6 -79.50 -30.40 -12.73
C PHE A 6 -79.41 -30.29 -14.26
N PHE A 7 -78.23 -29.96 -14.81
CA PHE A 7 -78.02 -29.81 -16.25
C PHE A 7 -77.53 -31.08 -16.97
N ILE A 8 -77.20 -32.15 -16.24
CA ILE A 8 -76.62 -33.38 -16.82
C ILE A 8 -77.71 -34.43 -17.15
N SER A 9 -78.98 -34.22 -16.79
CA SER A 9 -80.04 -35.23 -16.99
C SER A 9 -80.93 -35.04 -18.23
N LEU A 10 -80.54 -34.20 -19.21
CA LEU A 10 -81.31 -33.96 -20.43
C LEU A 10 -80.43 -34.05 -21.69
N PHE A 11 -79.92 -35.24 -22.00
CA PHE A 11 -79.43 -35.56 -23.34
C PHE A 11 -79.82 -36.99 -23.72
N PRO A 12 -80.65 -37.20 -24.75
CA PRO A 12 -80.71 -38.48 -25.42
C PRO A 12 -79.46 -38.63 -26.31
N PHE A 13 -78.83 -39.80 -26.23
CA PHE A 13 -77.83 -40.26 -27.20
C PHE A 13 -78.42 -40.23 -28.62
N VAL A 14 -77.74 -39.56 -29.56
CA VAL A 14 -78.05 -39.64 -31.00
C VAL A 14 -76.82 -40.16 -31.73
N LYS A 15 -77.08 -41.18 -32.55
CA LYS A 15 -76.18 -41.95 -33.40
C LYS A 15 -76.03 -41.21 -34.74
N ALA A 16 -74.81 -41.09 -35.25
CA ALA A 16 -74.44 -40.32 -36.43
C ALA A 16 -74.35 -41.19 -37.70
N ASP A 17 -74.58 -40.58 -38.87
CA ASP A 17 -73.97 -40.93 -40.17
C ASP A 17 -73.97 -39.71 -41.12
N ASP A 18 -72.92 -39.69 -41.97
CA ASP A 18 -72.63 -39.01 -43.25
C ASP A 18 -71.91 -37.61 -43.35
N ASP A 19 -70.65 -37.74 -43.79
CA ASP A 19 -69.71 -36.91 -44.58
C ASP A 19 -69.28 -35.48 -44.15
N TRP A 20 -70.16 -34.59 -43.69
CA TRP A 20 -69.73 -33.22 -43.31
C TRP A 20 -69.38 -33.07 -41.82
N ASP A 21 -70.04 -33.84 -40.95
CA ASP A 21 -69.70 -33.90 -39.53
C ASP A 21 -68.38 -34.67 -39.32
N ASP A 22 -68.04 -35.60 -40.20
CA ASP A 22 -66.75 -36.31 -40.20
C ASP A 22 -65.58 -35.40 -40.61
N PHE A 23 -65.76 -34.53 -41.61
CA PHE A 23 -64.78 -33.49 -41.92
C PHE A 23 -64.54 -32.57 -40.72
N THR A 24 -65.60 -32.18 -40.00
CA THR A 24 -65.49 -31.26 -38.86
C THR A 24 -64.87 -31.94 -37.63
N ASN A 25 -65.19 -33.22 -37.37
CA ASN A 25 -64.58 -34.02 -36.31
C ASN A 25 -63.10 -34.33 -36.61
N ASN A 26 -62.77 -34.70 -37.84
CA ASN A 26 -61.38 -34.94 -38.27
C ASN A 26 -60.59 -33.62 -38.27
N LEU A 27 -61.16 -32.51 -38.75
CA LEU A 27 -60.55 -31.18 -38.70
C LEU A 27 -60.30 -30.72 -37.25
N ALA A 28 -61.23 -30.95 -36.32
CA ALA A 28 -61.04 -30.64 -34.90
C ALA A 28 -59.95 -31.52 -34.26
N THR A 29 -59.83 -32.77 -34.68
CA THR A 29 -58.81 -33.72 -34.20
C THR A 29 -57.43 -33.40 -34.79
N ASP A 30 -57.37 -32.97 -36.06
CA ASP A 30 -56.15 -32.56 -36.78
C ASP A 30 -55.66 -31.16 -36.38
N LEU A 31 -56.56 -30.27 -35.96
CA LEU A 31 -56.21 -28.95 -35.41
C LEU A 31 -55.94 -28.98 -33.90
N ALA A 32 -56.29 -30.03 -33.16
CA ALA A 32 -56.03 -30.11 -31.72
C ALA A 32 -54.53 -29.94 -31.36
N PRO A 33 -53.57 -30.51 -32.11
CA PRO A 33 -52.15 -30.23 -31.92
C PRO A 33 -51.77 -28.77 -32.22
N LEU A 34 -52.38 -28.15 -33.23
CA LEU A 34 -52.16 -26.74 -33.58
C LEU A 34 -52.75 -25.80 -32.52
N ILE A 35 -53.95 -26.07 -32.03
CA ILE A 35 -54.63 -25.26 -31.01
C ILE A 35 -53.88 -25.34 -29.68
N THR A 36 -53.31 -26.50 -29.34
CA THR A 36 -52.46 -26.64 -28.15
C THR A 36 -51.10 -25.97 -28.32
N LEU A 37 -50.42 -26.16 -29.46
CA LEU A 37 -49.10 -25.57 -29.76
C LEU A 37 -49.14 -24.03 -29.90
N PHE A 38 -50.13 -23.50 -30.61
CA PHE A 38 -50.29 -22.07 -30.86
C PHE A 38 -51.11 -21.37 -29.78
N GLY A 39 -51.98 -22.08 -29.05
CA GLY A 39 -52.84 -21.48 -28.05
C GLY A 39 -52.11 -21.04 -26.79
N GLU A 40 -51.19 -21.85 -26.24
CA GLU A 40 -50.61 -21.56 -24.92
C GLU A 40 -49.48 -20.52 -24.98
N ARG A 41 -48.43 -20.77 -25.78
CA ARG A 41 -47.22 -19.92 -25.82
C ARG A 41 -47.52 -18.49 -26.29
N LEU A 42 -48.32 -18.35 -27.35
CA LEU A 42 -48.68 -17.05 -27.91
C LEU A 42 -49.58 -16.24 -26.98
N THR A 43 -50.50 -16.91 -26.27
CA THR A 43 -51.39 -16.26 -25.30
C THR A 43 -50.60 -15.77 -24.10
N LYS A 44 -49.65 -16.57 -23.59
CA LYS A 44 -48.75 -16.16 -22.50
C LYS A 44 -47.88 -14.97 -22.90
N GLN A 45 -47.23 -15.05 -24.07
CA GLN A 45 -46.44 -13.95 -24.61
C GLN A 45 -47.28 -12.67 -24.81
N PHE A 46 -48.51 -12.80 -25.29
CA PHE A 46 -49.37 -11.64 -25.46
C PHE A 46 -49.80 -11.06 -24.10
N LEU A 47 -50.11 -11.87 -23.10
CA LEU A 47 -50.49 -11.37 -21.78
C LEU A 47 -49.31 -10.67 -21.08
N SER A 48 -48.10 -11.22 -21.19
CA SER A 48 -46.89 -10.69 -20.54
C SER A 48 -46.39 -9.36 -21.12
N GLU A 49 -46.95 -8.94 -22.26
CA GLU A 49 -46.63 -7.71 -22.97
C GLU A 49 -47.87 -6.81 -23.16
N SER A 50 -49.04 -7.17 -22.58
CA SER A 50 -50.29 -6.40 -22.69
C SER A 50 -50.35 -5.27 -21.66
N ILE A 51 -50.54 -4.05 -22.13
CA ILE A 51 -50.42 -2.83 -21.31
C ILE A 51 -51.52 -1.80 -21.59
N SER A 52 -52.33 -2.02 -22.63
CA SER A 52 -53.40 -1.10 -23.01
C SER A 52 -54.75 -1.80 -23.10
N ILE A 53 -55.81 -1.04 -22.83
CA ILE A 53 -57.19 -1.52 -22.98
C ILE A 53 -57.46 -2.04 -24.39
N LEU A 54 -56.82 -1.45 -25.40
CA LEU A 54 -56.98 -1.85 -26.79
C LEU A 54 -56.31 -3.21 -27.07
N ASP A 55 -55.22 -3.54 -26.38
CA ASP A 55 -54.64 -4.88 -26.40
C ASP A 55 -55.60 -5.93 -25.81
N ASN A 56 -56.31 -5.59 -24.73
CA ASN A 56 -57.30 -6.48 -24.14
C ASN A 56 -58.49 -6.73 -25.07
N VAL A 57 -58.90 -5.73 -25.85
CA VAL A 57 -59.93 -5.89 -26.89
C VAL A 57 -59.43 -6.84 -27.99
N ILE A 58 -58.22 -6.62 -28.51
CA ILE A 58 -57.58 -7.49 -29.51
C ILE A 58 -57.48 -8.92 -29.00
N PHE A 59 -57.11 -9.11 -27.73
CA PHE A 59 -57.06 -10.41 -27.07
C PHE A 59 -58.42 -11.09 -27.02
N ALA A 60 -59.47 -10.35 -26.66
CA ALA A 60 -60.83 -10.86 -26.57
C ALA A 60 -61.43 -11.24 -27.94
N LEU A 61 -61.03 -10.57 -29.02
CA LEU A 61 -61.47 -10.84 -30.39
C LEU A 61 -60.92 -12.15 -30.98
N SER A 62 -59.92 -12.77 -30.33
CA SER A 62 -59.42 -14.11 -30.67
C SER A 62 -59.45 -15.01 -29.44
N PRO A 63 -60.55 -15.75 -29.19
CA PRO A 63 -60.65 -16.68 -28.08
C PRO A 63 -59.84 -17.98 -28.30
N LEU A 64 -58.64 -17.89 -28.90
CA LEU A 64 -57.68 -18.98 -28.93
C LEU A 64 -56.80 -18.91 -27.68
N GLY A 65 -56.81 -19.97 -26.87
CA GLY A 65 -56.11 -20.01 -25.58
C GLY A 65 -56.98 -19.69 -24.35
N VAL A 66 -58.31 -19.90 -24.42
CA VAL A 66 -59.24 -19.64 -23.30
C VAL A 66 -58.81 -20.30 -22.00
N LEU A 67 -58.40 -21.59 -22.07
CA LEU A 67 -57.92 -22.32 -20.90
C LEU A 67 -56.67 -21.64 -20.31
N THR A 68 -55.71 -21.26 -21.15
CA THR A 68 -54.50 -20.54 -20.72
C THR A 68 -54.85 -19.20 -20.08
N ALA A 69 -55.77 -18.42 -20.65
CA ALA A 69 -56.20 -17.14 -20.08
C ALA A 69 -56.84 -17.30 -18.68
N VAL A 70 -57.72 -18.30 -18.53
CA VAL A 70 -58.35 -18.66 -17.26
C VAL A 70 -57.32 -19.11 -16.23
N VAL A 71 -56.40 -19.99 -16.64
CA VAL A 71 -55.33 -20.49 -15.78
C VAL A 71 -54.38 -19.36 -15.36
N SER A 72 -54.05 -18.43 -16.25
CA SER A 72 -53.18 -17.29 -15.96
C SER A 72 -53.76 -16.37 -14.88
N VAL A 73 -55.05 -16.04 -14.97
CA VAL A 73 -55.75 -15.23 -13.96
C VAL A 73 -55.78 -15.96 -12.61
N ILE A 74 -55.98 -17.28 -12.61
CA ILE A 74 -55.95 -18.10 -11.40
C ILE A 74 -54.53 -18.16 -10.80
N ARG A 75 -53.48 -18.27 -11.62
CA ARG A 75 -52.09 -18.35 -11.17
C ARG A 75 -51.64 -17.06 -10.48
N ILE A 76 -52.04 -15.89 -10.97
CA ILE A 76 -51.60 -14.59 -10.42
C ILE A 76 -52.53 -14.08 -9.30
N CYS A 77 -53.85 -14.12 -9.52
CA CYS A 77 -54.84 -13.49 -8.63
C CYS A 77 -55.69 -14.50 -7.85
N GLY A 78 -55.58 -15.81 -8.14
CA GLY A 78 -56.40 -16.84 -7.52
C GLY A 78 -56.00 -17.14 -6.08
N SER A 79 -56.99 -17.52 -5.27
CA SER A 79 -56.75 -18.06 -3.92
C SER A 79 -55.99 -19.39 -3.98
N SER A 80 -55.38 -19.80 -2.87
CA SER A 80 -54.66 -21.08 -2.77
C SER A 80 -55.51 -22.29 -3.20
N SER A 81 -56.83 -22.24 -2.98
CA SER A 81 -57.75 -23.29 -3.43
C SER A 81 -57.98 -23.30 -4.94
N LEU A 82 -58.09 -22.13 -5.58
CA LEU A 82 -58.17 -22.03 -7.04
C LEU A 82 -56.87 -22.47 -7.71
N ARG A 83 -55.72 -22.10 -7.16
CA ARG A 83 -54.41 -22.56 -7.65
C ARG A 83 -54.24 -24.07 -7.51
N ALA A 84 -54.75 -24.66 -6.43
CA ALA A 84 -54.77 -26.12 -6.25
C ALA A 84 -55.68 -26.83 -7.26
N PHE A 85 -56.82 -26.25 -7.61
CA PHE A 85 -57.72 -26.81 -8.63
C PHE A 85 -57.05 -26.95 -10.00
N VAL A 86 -56.16 -26.03 -10.36
CA VAL A 86 -55.40 -26.06 -11.62
C VAL A 86 -54.10 -26.89 -11.50
N GLY A 87 -53.87 -27.54 -10.35
CA GLY A 87 -52.66 -28.35 -10.12
C GLY A 87 -51.39 -27.52 -9.91
N ARG A 88 -51.53 -26.22 -9.55
CA ARG A 88 -50.44 -25.26 -9.35
C ARG A 88 -50.39 -24.70 -7.92
N ALA A 89 -50.83 -25.50 -6.93
CA ALA A 89 -50.86 -25.08 -5.52
C ALA A 89 -49.49 -24.70 -4.95
N GLN A 90 -48.43 -25.38 -5.41
CA GLN A 90 -47.06 -25.24 -4.90
C GLN A 90 -46.21 -24.24 -5.70
N GLU A 91 -46.78 -23.63 -6.73
CA GLU A 91 -46.07 -22.68 -7.58
C GLU A 91 -45.79 -21.39 -6.80
N GLY A 92 -44.55 -20.90 -6.85
CA GLY A 92 -44.18 -19.61 -6.25
C GLY A 92 -44.85 -18.43 -6.96
N PRO A 93 -45.13 -17.30 -6.28
CA PRO A 93 -45.69 -16.12 -6.94
C PRO A 93 -44.79 -15.60 -8.08
N ALA A 94 -43.48 -15.75 -7.94
CA ALA A 94 -42.48 -15.36 -8.94
C ALA A 94 -42.62 -16.11 -10.28
N GLU A 95 -42.98 -17.40 -10.25
CA GLU A 95 -43.10 -18.25 -11.45
C GLU A 95 -44.28 -17.82 -12.32
N ALA A 96 -45.36 -17.35 -11.70
CA ALA A 96 -46.48 -16.76 -12.39
C ALA A 96 -46.15 -15.34 -12.91
N GLU A 97 -45.43 -14.53 -12.13
CA GLU A 97 -45.03 -13.17 -12.51
C GLU A 97 -44.13 -13.14 -13.75
N SER A 98 -43.07 -13.97 -13.76
CA SER A 98 -42.06 -13.97 -14.83
C SER A 98 -42.64 -14.36 -16.19
N GLU A 99 -43.63 -15.26 -16.21
CA GLU A 99 -44.23 -15.76 -17.44
C GLU A 99 -45.37 -14.88 -17.97
N LEU A 100 -46.09 -14.17 -17.09
CA LEU A 100 -47.41 -13.63 -17.42
C LEU A 100 -47.60 -12.12 -17.23
N LEU A 101 -46.71 -11.42 -16.51
CA LEU A 101 -46.85 -9.97 -16.25
C LEU A 101 -45.77 -9.15 -16.95
N PRO A 102 -46.04 -7.88 -17.30
CA PRO A 102 -45.04 -6.97 -17.87
C PRO A 102 -44.13 -6.31 -16.83
N CYS A 103 -44.36 -6.53 -15.53
CA CYS A 103 -43.60 -5.90 -14.45
C CYS A 103 -42.39 -6.73 -14.02
N VAL A 104 -41.42 -6.04 -13.39
CA VAL A 104 -40.38 -6.67 -12.58
C VAL A 104 -40.76 -6.52 -11.12
N SER A 105 -40.22 -7.38 -10.26
CA SER A 105 -40.50 -7.37 -8.82
C SER A 105 -39.27 -7.78 -8.02
N GLU A 106 -39.37 -7.73 -6.68
CA GLU A 106 -38.35 -8.31 -5.80
C GLU A 106 -37.99 -9.78 -6.16
N SER A 107 -38.92 -10.52 -6.77
CA SER A 107 -38.75 -11.94 -7.10
C SER A 107 -38.48 -12.23 -8.58
N THR A 108 -38.60 -11.22 -9.44
CA THR A 108 -38.43 -11.34 -10.89
C THR A 108 -37.63 -10.19 -11.48
N ALA A 109 -36.64 -10.50 -12.31
CA ALA A 109 -35.81 -9.52 -13.00
C ALA A 109 -35.63 -9.88 -14.47
N GLU A 110 -35.14 -8.93 -15.27
CA GLU A 110 -34.92 -9.09 -16.70
C GLU A 110 -33.42 -9.04 -17.02
N LEU A 111 -32.94 -10.04 -17.76
CA LEU A 111 -31.57 -10.13 -18.28
C LEU A 111 -31.55 -10.27 -19.79
N PHE A 112 -30.46 -9.84 -20.41
CA PHE A 112 -30.22 -10.04 -21.83
C PHE A 112 -29.55 -11.40 -22.09
N ASN A 113 -30.08 -12.15 -23.05
CA ASN A 113 -29.51 -13.41 -23.55
C ASN A 113 -29.51 -13.39 -25.09
N ASP A 114 -28.33 -13.49 -25.69
CA ASP A 114 -27.99 -13.30 -27.11
C ASP A 114 -29.17 -13.39 -28.12
N GLY A 115 -29.86 -12.25 -28.30
CA GLY A 115 -31.01 -12.11 -29.22
C GLY A 115 -32.36 -11.82 -28.56
N GLY A 116 -32.43 -11.70 -27.23
CA GLY A 116 -33.65 -11.33 -26.53
C GLY A 116 -33.48 -11.01 -25.04
N ILE A 117 -34.57 -10.59 -24.40
CA ILE A 117 -34.64 -10.43 -22.94
C ILE A 117 -35.35 -11.64 -22.36
N THR A 118 -34.73 -12.21 -21.34
CA THR A 118 -35.28 -13.33 -20.58
C THR A 118 -35.57 -12.87 -19.16
N ARG A 119 -36.74 -13.23 -18.64
CA ARG A 119 -37.06 -13.00 -17.23
C ARG A 119 -36.53 -14.15 -16.39
N VAL A 120 -35.84 -13.79 -15.33
CA VAL A 120 -35.20 -14.72 -14.42
C VAL A 120 -35.70 -14.53 -13.00
N PHE A 121 -35.54 -15.57 -12.19
CA PHE A 121 -35.89 -15.54 -10.78
C PHE A 121 -34.79 -14.87 -9.95
N GLY A 122 -35.22 -14.11 -8.94
CA GLY A 122 -34.31 -13.44 -8.02
C GLY A 122 -33.77 -12.12 -8.56
N ARG A 123 -32.65 -11.68 -7.99
CA ARG A 123 -32.03 -10.38 -8.25
C ARG A 123 -30.63 -10.57 -8.85
N PRO A 124 -30.54 -10.82 -10.16
CA PRO A 124 -29.26 -10.96 -10.84
C PRO A 124 -28.48 -9.64 -10.82
N LYS A 125 -27.18 -9.70 -11.13
CA LYS A 125 -26.30 -8.53 -11.19
C LYS A 125 -26.63 -7.78 -12.48
N ILE A 126 -27.39 -6.69 -12.38
CA ILE A 126 -27.63 -5.75 -13.48
C ILE A 126 -27.82 -4.36 -12.89
N VAL A 127 -27.19 -3.36 -13.50
CA VAL A 127 -27.21 -1.98 -12.98
C VAL A 127 -27.74 -1.04 -14.06
N GLU A 128 -28.64 -0.16 -13.65
CA GLU A 128 -29.14 0.94 -14.45
C GLU A 128 -28.43 2.24 -14.07
N ILE A 129 -27.73 2.82 -15.05
CA ILE A 129 -26.87 3.99 -14.85
C ILE A 129 -27.44 5.15 -15.67
N VAL A 130 -27.78 6.24 -14.99
CA VAL A 130 -28.28 7.47 -15.61
C VAL A 130 -27.16 8.49 -15.61
N ALA A 131 -26.80 8.99 -16.79
CA ALA A 131 -25.87 10.10 -16.96
C ALA A 131 -26.64 11.35 -17.36
N TRP A 132 -26.51 12.46 -16.64
CA TRP A 132 -27.18 13.72 -16.95
C TRP A 132 -26.23 14.92 -16.90
N GLN A 133 -26.50 15.92 -17.74
CA GLN A 133 -25.76 17.18 -17.72
C GLN A 133 -26.35 18.14 -16.70
N ASP A 134 -25.49 18.60 -15.79
CA ASP A 134 -25.78 19.68 -14.87
C ASP A 134 -24.84 20.87 -15.10
N VAL A 135 -25.27 22.06 -14.69
CA VAL A 135 -24.41 23.26 -14.76
C VAL A 135 -23.83 23.49 -13.37
N ASN A 136 -22.51 23.44 -13.26
CA ASN A 136 -21.85 23.69 -11.98
C ASN A 136 -22.07 25.17 -11.59
N HIS A 137 -22.79 25.40 -10.49
CA HIS A 137 -23.12 26.75 -10.03
C HIS A 137 -21.90 27.60 -9.64
N LYS A 138 -20.73 26.99 -9.42
CA LYS A 138 -19.49 27.69 -9.05
C LYS A 138 -18.62 28.07 -10.25
N THR A 139 -18.56 27.23 -11.29
CA THR A 139 -17.68 27.43 -12.47
C THR A 139 -18.44 27.80 -13.74
N GLY A 140 -19.76 27.56 -13.79
CA GLY A 140 -20.59 27.76 -14.99
C GLY A 140 -20.40 26.70 -16.07
N GLU A 141 -19.51 25.72 -15.86
CA GLU A 141 -19.23 24.64 -16.79
C GLU A 141 -20.30 23.55 -16.73
N LYS A 142 -20.50 22.86 -17.87
CA LYS A 142 -21.40 21.70 -17.96
C LYS A 142 -20.65 20.48 -17.41
N GLU A 143 -21.10 19.96 -16.29
CA GLU A 143 -20.56 18.74 -15.68
C GLU A 143 -21.52 17.58 -15.96
N THR A 144 -20.98 16.45 -16.41
CA THR A 144 -21.76 15.22 -16.54
C THR A 144 -21.75 14.51 -15.20
N LYS A 145 -22.92 14.31 -14.61
CA LYS A 145 -23.11 13.50 -13.41
C LYS A 145 -23.59 12.11 -13.78
N ILE A 146 -23.17 11.12 -13.00
CA ILE A 146 -23.56 9.72 -13.14
C ILE A 146 -24.17 9.26 -11.82
N GLY A 147 -25.30 8.55 -11.87
CA GLY A 147 -25.97 8.01 -10.70
C GLY A 147 -27.06 7.02 -11.08
N THR A 148 -27.80 6.55 -10.07
CA THR A 148 -28.99 5.72 -10.29
C THR A 148 -30.19 6.56 -10.76
N LEU A 149 -31.24 5.91 -11.25
CA LEU A 149 -32.50 6.59 -11.55
C LEU A 149 -33.11 7.27 -10.31
N LYS A 150 -32.87 6.71 -9.11
CA LYS A 150 -33.29 7.29 -7.84
C LYS A 150 -32.59 8.63 -7.59
N ASP A 151 -31.26 8.66 -7.74
CA ASP A 151 -30.46 9.88 -7.56
C ASP A 151 -30.89 10.97 -8.55
N ALA A 152 -31.17 10.58 -9.80
CA ALA A 152 -31.65 11.48 -10.83
C ALA A 152 -33.04 12.08 -10.52
N LEU A 153 -33.91 11.35 -9.82
CA LEU A 153 -35.21 11.87 -9.35
C LEU A 153 -35.04 12.79 -8.13
N GLU A 154 -34.16 12.45 -7.19
CA GLU A 154 -33.85 13.27 -6.02
C GLU A 154 -33.24 14.63 -6.42
N GLU A 155 -32.33 14.63 -7.40
CA GLU A 155 -31.73 15.85 -7.95
C GLU A 155 -32.64 16.60 -8.97
N LYS A 156 -33.88 16.12 -9.19
CA LYS A 156 -34.84 16.68 -10.15
C LYS A 156 -34.32 16.74 -11.60
N ALA A 157 -33.37 15.87 -11.95
CA ALA A 157 -32.95 15.67 -13.34
C ALA A 157 -34.04 14.96 -14.15
N TRP A 158 -34.85 14.14 -13.47
CA TRP A 158 -36.01 13.43 -14.01
C TRP A 158 -37.28 13.74 -13.21
N SER A 159 -38.44 13.61 -13.84
CA SER A 159 -39.75 13.82 -13.22
C SER A 159 -40.72 12.69 -13.54
N CYS A 160 -41.64 12.40 -12.62
CA CYS A 160 -42.73 11.44 -12.80
C CYS A 160 -44.05 12.18 -12.97
N ASN A 161 -44.86 11.78 -13.96
CA ASN A 161 -46.15 12.42 -14.27
C ASN A 161 -47.15 12.44 -13.08
N ASN A 162 -47.01 11.52 -12.12
CA ASN A 162 -47.98 11.33 -11.03
C ASN A 162 -47.61 12.00 -9.68
N LYS A 163 -46.60 12.88 -9.62
CA LYS A 163 -46.09 13.49 -8.36
C LYS A 163 -45.88 12.46 -7.23
N VAL A 164 -45.33 11.30 -7.57
CA VAL A 164 -45.00 10.23 -6.61
C VAL A 164 -43.61 10.49 -6.05
N LEU A 165 -43.42 10.33 -4.75
CA LEU A 165 -42.13 10.55 -4.10
C LEU A 165 -41.20 9.33 -4.36
N PRO A 166 -39.88 9.50 -4.57
CA PRO A 166 -38.96 8.38 -4.85
C PRO A 166 -39.01 7.24 -3.83
N THR A 167 -39.26 7.55 -2.55
CA THR A 167 -39.42 6.57 -1.46
C THR A 167 -40.69 5.70 -1.57
N GLU A 168 -41.66 6.07 -2.42
CA GLU A 168 -42.89 5.30 -2.66
C GLU A 168 -42.72 4.25 -3.79
N LEU A 169 -41.54 4.17 -4.42
CA LEU A 169 -41.21 3.25 -5.52
C LEU A 169 -40.07 2.29 -5.11
N PRO A 170 -40.37 1.21 -4.35
CA PRO A 170 -39.35 0.34 -3.74
C PRO A 170 -38.53 -0.51 -4.74
N GLU A 171 -39.01 -0.68 -5.98
CA GLU A 171 -38.37 -1.53 -7.00
C GLU A 171 -37.70 -0.70 -8.11
N LEU A 172 -37.34 0.56 -7.83
CA LEU A 172 -36.76 1.47 -8.83
C LEU A 172 -35.41 0.98 -9.38
N ASP A 173 -34.66 0.23 -8.58
CA ASP A 173 -33.29 -0.21 -8.91
C ASP A 173 -33.23 -1.37 -9.92
N ILE A 174 -34.33 -2.11 -10.14
CA ILE A 174 -34.38 -3.28 -11.05
C ILE A 174 -34.86 -2.85 -12.46
N PRO A 175 -34.03 -2.85 -13.51
CA PRO A 175 -34.43 -2.31 -14.81
C PRO A 175 -35.56 -3.11 -15.49
N ASN A 176 -36.52 -2.41 -16.11
CA ASN A 176 -37.49 -3.00 -17.03
C ASN A 176 -36.94 -2.98 -18.46
N LEU A 177 -36.04 -3.91 -18.80
CA LEU A 177 -35.42 -3.97 -20.12
C LEU A 177 -36.45 -4.18 -21.24
N SER A 178 -37.48 -5.00 -21.03
CA SER A 178 -38.46 -5.38 -22.06
C SER A 178 -39.26 -4.17 -22.56
N LEU A 179 -39.70 -3.32 -21.63
CA LEU A 179 -40.50 -2.14 -21.92
C LEU A 179 -39.69 -0.97 -22.50
N ASN A 180 -38.43 -0.83 -22.08
CA ASN A 180 -37.59 0.31 -22.46
C ASN A 180 -36.67 0.01 -23.65
N LYS A 181 -36.33 -1.25 -23.90
CA LYS A 181 -35.39 -1.65 -24.94
C LYS A 181 -35.88 -2.85 -25.78
N GLY A 182 -36.47 -3.85 -25.14
CA GLY A 182 -36.80 -5.16 -25.73
C GLY A 182 -37.84 -5.19 -26.83
N ILE A 183 -38.84 -4.32 -26.75
CA ILE A 183 -40.02 -4.35 -27.61
C ILE A 183 -40.08 -3.06 -28.43
N LYS A 184 -39.88 -3.17 -29.75
CA LYS A 184 -40.12 -2.06 -30.66
C LYS A 184 -41.62 -1.93 -30.89
N ARG A 185 -42.28 -1.02 -30.17
CA ARG A 185 -43.73 -0.82 -30.31
C ARG A 185 -44.06 -0.33 -31.72
N ARG A 186 -44.91 -1.08 -32.44
CA ARG A 186 -45.51 -0.61 -33.69
C ARG A 186 -46.43 0.57 -33.41
N ASP A 187 -46.59 1.42 -34.41
CA ASP A 187 -47.46 2.59 -34.31
C ASP A 187 -48.88 2.18 -33.87
N GLN A 188 -49.49 2.99 -33.01
CA GLN A 188 -50.80 2.74 -32.42
C GLN A 188 -51.87 2.57 -33.50
N PHE A 189 -51.65 3.14 -34.68
CA PHE A 189 -52.44 2.92 -35.89
C PHE A 189 -52.69 1.44 -36.20
N TRP A 190 -51.65 0.60 -36.18
CA TRP A 190 -51.77 -0.83 -36.53
C TRP A 190 -52.64 -1.61 -35.55
N PHE A 191 -52.59 -1.24 -34.27
CA PHE A 191 -53.43 -1.84 -33.24
C PHE A 191 -54.90 -1.47 -33.45
N HIS A 192 -55.20 -0.21 -33.80
CA HIS A 192 -56.57 0.20 -34.13
C HIS A 192 -57.11 -0.54 -35.37
N CYS A 193 -56.29 -0.70 -36.42
CA CYS A 193 -56.67 -1.48 -37.60
C CYS A 193 -56.97 -2.94 -37.24
N ALA A 194 -56.16 -3.57 -36.40
CA ALA A 194 -56.37 -4.95 -35.96
C ALA A 194 -57.66 -5.09 -35.13
N ALA A 195 -57.95 -4.16 -34.23
CA ALA A 195 -59.18 -4.17 -33.44
C ALA A 195 -60.44 -4.01 -34.32
N ILE A 196 -60.41 -3.09 -35.30
CA ILE A 196 -61.52 -2.89 -36.25
C ILE A 196 -61.73 -4.15 -37.08
N LEU A 197 -60.66 -4.72 -37.65
CA LEU A 197 -60.73 -5.93 -38.46
C LEU A 197 -61.28 -7.12 -37.67
N GLY A 198 -60.79 -7.32 -36.44
CA GLY A 198 -61.30 -8.37 -35.56
C GLY A 198 -62.78 -8.19 -35.22
N GLY A 199 -63.23 -6.96 -34.97
CA GLY A 199 -64.64 -6.63 -34.76
C GLY A 199 -65.51 -6.96 -35.98
N VAL A 200 -65.05 -6.61 -37.18
CA VAL A 200 -65.74 -6.93 -38.45
C VAL A 200 -65.82 -8.44 -38.66
N LEU A 201 -64.73 -9.17 -38.42
CA LEU A 201 -64.72 -10.64 -38.58
C LEU A 201 -65.71 -11.32 -37.61
N GLN A 202 -65.72 -10.94 -36.33
CA GLN A 202 -66.60 -11.56 -35.33
C GLN A 202 -68.09 -11.18 -35.50
N THR A 203 -68.37 -9.93 -35.89
CA THR A 203 -69.76 -9.55 -36.23
C THR A 203 -70.22 -10.20 -37.54
N GLY A 204 -69.30 -10.40 -38.48
CA GLY A 204 -69.53 -11.13 -39.73
C GLY A 204 -69.91 -12.59 -39.52
N THR A 205 -69.26 -13.32 -38.60
CA THR A 205 -69.59 -14.73 -38.31
C THR A 205 -70.97 -14.87 -37.65
N ILE A 206 -71.33 -13.97 -36.73
CA ILE A 206 -72.66 -13.92 -36.12
C ILE A 206 -73.74 -13.60 -37.17
N THR A 207 -73.46 -12.64 -38.05
CA THR A 207 -74.38 -12.28 -39.15
C THR A 207 -74.55 -13.45 -40.11
N TYR A 208 -73.47 -14.14 -40.45
CA TYR A 208 -73.50 -15.34 -41.29
C TYR A 208 -74.31 -16.48 -40.64
N ALA A 209 -74.15 -16.72 -39.33
CA ALA A 209 -74.98 -17.66 -38.58
C ALA A 209 -76.48 -17.26 -38.58
N THR A 210 -76.76 -15.96 -38.54
CA THR A 210 -78.14 -15.45 -38.61
C THR A 210 -78.75 -15.72 -39.99
N LEU A 211 -77.97 -15.51 -41.06
CA LEU A 211 -78.39 -15.76 -42.43
C LEU A 211 -78.66 -17.26 -42.69
N THR A 212 -77.79 -18.15 -42.20
CA THR A 212 -77.96 -19.59 -42.41
C THR A 212 -79.17 -20.15 -41.66
N VAL A 213 -79.48 -19.62 -40.46
CA VAL A 213 -80.58 -20.12 -39.61
C VAL A 213 -81.94 -19.51 -39.96
N PHE A 214 -82.02 -18.19 -40.19
CA PHE A 214 -83.31 -17.50 -40.36
C PHE A 214 -83.65 -17.15 -41.79
N VAL A 215 -82.65 -16.85 -42.64
CA VAL A 215 -82.89 -16.35 -44.01
C VAL A 215 -82.85 -17.48 -45.04
N TYR A 216 -81.93 -18.43 -44.90
CA TYR A 216 -81.76 -19.57 -45.82
C TYR A 216 -81.84 -20.95 -45.15
N PRO A 217 -82.87 -21.26 -44.34
CA PRO A 217 -82.95 -22.51 -43.57
C PRO A 217 -83.05 -23.77 -44.44
N GLN A 218 -83.47 -23.66 -45.70
CA GLN A 218 -83.59 -24.80 -46.60
C GLN A 218 -82.28 -25.20 -47.29
N HIS A 219 -81.32 -24.27 -47.42
CA HIS A 219 -80.03 -24.51 -48.08
C HIS A 219 -78.95 -24.98 -47.11
N PHE A 220 -79.08 -24.65 -45.82
CA PHE A 220 -78.11 -24.98 -44.77
C PHE A 220 -78.76 -25.89 -43.72
N LYS A 221 -79.02 -27.14 -44.10
CA LYS A 221 -79.57 -28.18 -43.22
C LYS A 221 -78.45 -28.92 -42.48
N LYS A 222 -78.74 -29.40 -41.26
CA LYS A 222 -77.85 -30.26 -40.48
C LYS A 222 -78.47 -31.66 -40.41
N ASP A 223 -77.78 -32.69 -40.87
CA ASP A 223 -78.28 -34.08 -40.95
C ASP A 223 -79.64 -34.18 -41.67
N ASP A 224 -79.77 -33.47 -42.81
CA ASP A 224 -81.02 -33.28 -43.58
C ASP A 224 -82.21 -32.67 -42.81
N LYS A 225 -81.97 -32.17 -41.59
CA LYS A 225 -82.94 -31.51 -40.71
C LYS A 225 -82.66 -30.02 -40.58
N ALA A 226 -83.68 -29.27 -40.18
CA ALA A 226 -83.50 -27.86 -39.83
C ALA A 226 -82.60 -27.72 -38.59
N VAL A 227 -81.79 -26.67 -38.58
CA VAL A 227 -80.91 -26.32 -37.44
C VAL A 227 -81.72 -26.27 -36.15
N ALA A 228 -81.17 -26.85 -35.07
CA ALA A 228 -81.85 -26.90 -33.79
C ALA A 228 -82.14 -25.50 -33.24
N SER A 229 -83.36 -25.27 -32.74
CA SER A 229 -83.81 -23.93 -32.28
C SER A 229 -82.98 -23.34 -31.14
N TYR A 230 -82.32 -24.19 -30.34
CA TYR A 230 -81.42 -23.76 -29.27
C TYR A 230 -80.04 -23.30 -29.77
N ALA A 231 -79.63 -23.72 -30.98
CA ALA A 231 -78.23 -23.62 -31.42
C ALA A 231 -77.77 -22.17 -31.63
N PHE A 232 -78.56 -21.37 -32.34
CA PHE A 232 -78.23 -19.97 -32.61
C PHE A 232 -78.26 -19.08 -31.35
N PRO A 233 -79.30 -19.12 -30.49
CA PRO A 233 -79.31 -18.36 -29.24
C PRO A 233 -78.14 -18.71 -28.32
N LEU A 234 -77.79 -20.00 -28.18
CA LEU A 234 -76.64 -20.41 -27.36
C LEU A 234 -75.31 -19.99 -27.99
N TYR A 235 -75.17 -20.00 -29.32
CA TYR A 235 -73.98 -19.50 -30.00
C TYR A 235 -73.80 -17.98 -29.81
N LEU A 236 -74.87 -17.18 -29.93
CA LEU A 236 -74.82 -15.73 -29.74
C LEU A 236 -74.50 -15.37 -28.27
N ILE A 237 -75.21 -15.97 -27.32
CA ILE A 237 -74.98 -15.77 -25.88
C ILE A 237 -73.58 -16.27 -25.50
N GLY A 238 -73.17 -17.42 -26.02
CA GLY A 238 -71.84 -17.98 -25.78
C GLY A 238 -70.72 -17.09 -26.29
N THR A 239 -70.81 -16.61 -27.53
CA THR A 239 -69.79 -15.75 -28.16
C THR A 239 -69.65 -14.41 -27.44
N THR A 240 -70.76 -13.81 -27.02
CA THR A 240 -70.76 -12.54 -26.26
C THR A 240 -70.20 -12.71 -24.85
N LEU A 241 -70.61 -13.75 -24.11
CA LEU A 241 -70.07 -14.08 -22.79
C LEU A 241 -68.58 -14.44 -22.83
N LEU A 242 -68.15 -15.14 -23.88
CA LEU A 242 -66.75 -15.52 -24.06
C LEU A 242 -65.88 -14.30 -24.37
N PHE A 243 -66.33 -13.40 -25.26
CA PHE A 243 -65.64 -12.14 -25.53
C PHE A 243 -65.48 -11.31 -24.25
N LEU A 244 -66.57 -11.10 -23.50
CA LEU A 244 -66.54 -10.34 -22.25
C LEU A 244 -65.64 -11.00 -21.19
N GLY A 245 -65.72 -12.33 -21.07
CA GLY A 245 -64.89 -13.11 -20.17
C GLY A 245 -63.40 -13.02 -20.51
N MET A 246 -63.04 -13.18 -21.79
CA MET A 246 -61.65 -13.05 -22.27
C MET A 246 -61.11 -11.63 -22.11
N PHE A 247 -61.95 -10.61 -22.35
CA PHE A 247 -61.59 -9.21 -22.10
C PHE A 247 -61.28 -8.96 -20.63
N PHE A 248 -62.15 -9.43 -19.71
CA PHE A 248 -61.92 -9.27 -18.29
C PHE A 248 -60.72 -10.08 -17.78
N CYS A 249 -60.45 -11.26 -18.36
CA CYS A 249 -59.22 -12.00 -18.06
C CYS A 249 -57.98 -11.15 -18.37
N ALA A 250 -57.89 -10.56 -19.56
CA ALA A 250 -56.78 -9.69 -19.93
C ALA A 250 -56.75 -8.38 -19.11
N PHE A 251 -57.90 -7.80 -18.83
CA PHE A 251 -58.03 -6.57 -18.04
C PHE A 251 -57.58 -6.73 -16.58
N ILE A 252 -57.93 -7.85 -15.93
CA ILE A 252 -57.46 -8.15 -14.57
C ILE A 252 -55.94 -8.29 -14.55
N MET A 253 -55.37 -8.93 -15.58
CA MET A 253 -53.94 -9.10 -15.72
C MET A 253 -53.23 -7.76 -15.93
N GLU A 254 -53.71 -6.91 -16.84
CA GLU A 254 -53.19 -5.54 -17.04
C GLU A 254 -53.20 -4.74 -15.72
N ARG A 255 -54.28 -4.84 -14.94
CA ARG A 255 -54.44 -4.09 -13.67
C ARG A 255 -53.62 -4.64 -12.51
N SER A 256 -53.03 -5.82 -12.65
CA SER A 256 -52.15 -6.40 -11.63
C SER A 256 -50.75 -5.77 -11.64
N SER A 257 -50.40 -5.03 -12.69
CA SER A 257 -49.23 -4.16 -12.76
C SER A 257 -49.63 -2.67 -12.82
N LYS A 258 -48.73 -1.81 -12.37
CA LYS A 258 -48.85 -0.35 -12.45
C LYS A 258 -47.64 0.24 -13.17
N GLU A 259 -47.92 1.02 -14.20
CA GLU A 259 -46.90 1.71 -14.98
C GLU A 259 -46.69 3.15 -14.50
N PHE A 260 -45.43 3.53 -14.43
CA PHE A 260 -44.98 4.89 -14.15
C PHE A 260 -44.19 5.39 -15.35
N TYR A 261 -44.61 6.54 -15.87
CA TYR A 261 -43.92 7.22 -16.97
C TYR A 261 -43.04 8.32 -16.40
N LEU A 262 -41.75 8.20 -16.67
CA LEU A 262 -40.69 9.08 -16.22
C LEU A 262 -40.15 9.85 -17.43
N LYS A 263 -39.89 11.14 -17.25
CA LYS A 263 -39.40 12.04 -18.29
C LYS A 263 -38.15 12.77 -17.82
N ALA A 264 -37.19 12.91 -18.72
CA ALA A 264 -35.98 13.69 -18.48
C ALA A 264 -36.27 15.21 -18.52
N GLU A 265 -35.93 15.93 -17.44
CA GLU A 265 -35.99 17.40 -17.36
C GLU A 265 -34.64 18.04 -17.75
N LYS A 266 -33.54 17.34 -17.43
CA LYS A 266 -32.17 17.65 -17.87
C LYS A 266 -31.74 16.71 -19.01
N PRO A 267 -30.85 17.14 -19.92
CA PRO A 267 -30.32 16.27 -20.97
C PRO A 267 -29.69 15.05 -20.33
N SER A 268 -30.21 13.86 -20.63
CA SER A 268 -29.83 12.62 -19.96
C SER A 268 -29.58 11.48 -20.96
N LYS A 269 -28.94 10.42 -20.51
CA LYS A 269 -28.81 9.10 -21.15
C LYS A 269 -28.94 8.00 -20.10
N ILE A 270 -29.45 6.85 -20.51
CA ILE A 270 -29.56 5.65 -19.65
C ILE A 270 -28.74 4.53 -20.28
N TYR A 271 -27.92 3.90 -19.45
CA TYR A 271 -27.11 2.73 -19.75
C TYR A 271 -27.56 1.57 -18.89
N TRP A 272 -27.66 0.38 -19.48
CA TRP A 272 -27.89 -0.86 -18.75
C TRP A 272 -26.66 -1.73 -18.88
N LEU A 273 -26.07 -2.07 -17.75
CA LEU A 273 -24.85 -2.86 -17.66
C LEU A 273 -25.12 -4.18 -16.93
N GLN A 274 -24.81 -5.27 -17.61
CA GLN A 274 -24.91 -6.64 -17.11
C GLN A 274 -23.51 -7.29 -17.24
N PRO A 275 -22.92 -7.77 -16.13
CA PRO A 275 -21.69 -8.54 -16.16
C PRO A 275 -21.93 -9.91 -16.81
N GLY A 276 -20.89 -10.45 -17.44
CA GLY A 276 -20.93 -11.76 -18.06
C GLY A 276 -20.81 -12.91 -17.06
N ASN A 277 -20.96 -14.13 -17.56
CA ASN A 277 -20.85 -15.38 -16.80
C ASN A 277 -21.72 -15.42 -15.54
N GLN A 278 -22.93 -14.87 -15.64
CA GLN A 278 -23.91 -14.98 -14.57
C GLN A 278 -24.69 -16.29 -14.70
N ASP A 279 -24.52 -17.17 -13.72
CA ASP A 279 -25.27 -18.41 -13.62
C ASP A 279 -26.61 -18.15 -12.92
N VAL A 280 -27.72 -18.25 -13.66
CA VAL A 280 -29.08 -18.15 -13.09
C VAL A 280 -29.88 -19.38 -13.50
N GLY A 281 -30.05 -20.29 -12.54
CA GLY A 281 -30.59 -21.62 -12.82
C GLY A 281 -29.63 -22.43 -13.69
N ASP A 282 -30.12 -22.98 -14.80
CA ASP A 282 -29.31 -23.75 -15.76
C ASP A 282 -28.79 -22.90 -16.95
N GLN A 283 -28.94 -21.57 -16.89
CA GLN A 283 -28.56 -20.65 -17.96
C GLN A 283 -27.41 -19.74 -17.54
N VAL A 284 -26.47 -19.53 -18.47
CA VAL A 284 -25.35 -18.60 -18.34
C VAL A 284 -25.65 -17.35 -19.17
N PHE A 285 -25.59 -16.18 -18.54
CA PHE A 285 -25.84 -14.90 -19.20
C PHE A 285 -24.54 -14.17 -19.52
N ASN A 286 -24.41 -13.68 -20.76
CA ASN A 286 -23.22 -12.99 -21.27
C ASN A 286 -23.20 -11.50 -20.92
N ALA A 287 -22.03 -10.86 -21.05
CA ALA A 287 -21.87 -9.43 -20.81
C ALA A 287 -22.72 -8.60 -21.78
N PHE A 288 -23.42 -7.61 -21.26
CA PHE A 288 -24.33 -6.77 -22.05
C PHE A 288 -24.25 -5.31 -21.62
N LEU A 289 -24.06 -4.45 -22.63
CA LEU A 289 -24.19 -3.01 -22.51
C LEU A 289 -25.13 -2.49 -23.59
N ALA A 290 -26.22 -1.86 -23.16
CA ALA A 290 -27.14 -1.16 -24.05
C ALA A 290 -27.37 0.28 -23.62
N VAL A 291 -27.66 1.11 -24.63
CA VAL A 291 -28.07 2.51 -24.47
C VAL A 291 -29.51 2.64 -24.96
N ASN A 292 -30.31 3.47 -24.28
CA ASN A 292 -31.71 3.71 -24.62
C ASN A 292 -31.89 4.31 -26.03
N GLU A 293 -30.92 5.10 -26.49
CA GLU A 293 -30.89 5.70 -27.82
C GLU A 293 -29.82 5.05 -28.72
N GLY A 294 -29.80 5.40 -30.01
CA GLY A 294 -28.81 4.85 -30.95
C GLY A 294 -27.36 5.19 -30.57
N PRO A 295 -26.37 4.48 -31.14
CA PRO A 295 -24.96 4.55 -30.73
C PRO A 295 -24.33 5.96 -30.68
N GLU A 296 -24.73 6.84 -31.59
CA GLU A 296 -24.15 8.18 -31.78
C GLU A 296 -25.08 9.32 -31.32
N SER A 297 -26.15 8.98 -30.61
CA SER A 297 -27.09 9.97 -30.08
C SER A 297 -26.42 10.87 -29.03
N SER A 298 -26.76 12.15 -28.97
CA SER A 298 -26.33 13.06 -27.90
C SER A 298 -27.34 13.03 -26.74
N MET A 299 -26.99 13.52 -25.54
CA MET A 299 -27.93 13.53 -24.41
C MET A 299 -29.18 14.34 -24.73
N THR A 300 -30.38 13.79 -24.49
CA THR A 300 -31.64 14.45 -24.85
C THR A 300 -32.57 14.63 -23.67
N LYS A 301 -33.48 15.62 -23.79
CA LYS A 301 -34.64 15.81 -22.90
C LYS A 301 -35.90 15.10 -23.39
N LYS A 302 -35.81 14.39 -24.52
CA LYS A 302 -36.95 13.73 -25.16
C LYS A 302 -37.14 12.30 -24.68
N LEU A 303 -36.24 11.80 -23.83
CA LEU A 303 -36.30 10.49 -23.22
C LEU A 303 -37.57 10.31 -22.40
N ARG A 304 -38.25 9.19 -22.66
CA ARG A 304 -39.31 8.64 -21.83
C ARG A 304 -38.86 7.28 -21.33
N TYR A 305 -38.99 7.06 -20.04
CA TYR A 305 -38.70 5.79 -19.41
C TYR A 305 -39.97 5.25 -18.75
N THR A 306 -40.25 3.97 -18.94
CA THR A 306 -41.43 3.30 -18.41
C THR A 306 -41.00 2.29 -17.36
N LYS A 307 -41.51 2.46 -16.14
CA LYS A 307 -41.30 1.51 -15.05
C LYS A 307 -42.60 0.77 -14.76
N SER A 308 -42.59 -0.56 -14.69
CA SER A 308 -43.77 -1.36 -14.37
C SER A 308 -43.54 -2.19 -13.11
N ILE A 309 -44.40 -1.98 -12.11
CA ILE A 309 -44.30 -2.54 -10.75
C ILE A 309 -45.57 -3.32 -10.44
N ARG A 310 -45.48 -4.41 -9.66
CA ARG A 310 -46.66 -5.20 -9.25
C ARG A 310 -47.55 -4.42 -8.27
N ASP A 311 -48.85 -4.30 -8.55
CA ASP A 311 -49.83 -3.68 -7.64
C ASP A 311 -50.57 -4.74 -6.81
N ARG A 312 -50.07 -5.01 -5.60
CA ARG A 312 -50.63 -6.01 -4.66
C ARG A 312 -52.03 -5.68 -4.14
N ARG A 313 -52.59 -4.51 -4.46
CA ARG A 313 -53.96 -4.13 -4.05
C ARG A 313 -55.05 -4.95 -4.73
N PHE A 314 -54.76 -5.57 -5.86
CA PHE A 314 -55.74 -6.36 -6.62
C PHE A 314 -55.91 -7.81 -6.13
N ASP A 315 -55.05 -8.29 -5.23
CA ASP A 315 -55.02 -9.68 -4.75
C ASP A 315 -56.26 -10.10 -3.90
N ARG A 316 -57.26 -9.22 -3.71
CA ARG A 316 -58.41 -9.43 -2.79
C ARG A 316 -59.80 -9.29 -3.42
N LYS A 317 -59.91 -9.12 -4.73
CA LYS A 317 -61.20 -8.92 -5.41
C LYS A 317 -61.81 -10.23 -5.91
N TYR A 318 -62.10 -11.15 -4.99
CA TYR A 318 -62.60 -12.49 -5.32
C TYR A 318 -63.88 -12.47 -6.18
N LEU A 319 -64.79 -11.53 -5.94
CA LEU A 319 -66.05 -11.43 -6.68
C LEU A 319 -65.83 -11.18 -8.18
N GLU A 320 -64.91 -10.28 -8.54
CA GLU A 320 -64.56 -9.96 -9.93
C GLU A 320 -63.87 -11.14 -10.63
N ILE A 321 -63.03 -11.90 -9.90
CA ILE A 321 -62.34 -13.08 -10.41
C ILE A 321 -63.35 -14.21 -10.67
N TYR A 322 -64.19 -14.56 -9.69
CA TYR A 322 -65.17 -15.63 -9.83
C TYR A 322 -66.22 -15.33 -10.92
N SER A 323 -66.67 -14.07 -11.05
CA SER A 323 -67.59 -13.67 -12.12
C SER A 323 -66.96 -13.81 -13.50
N THR A 324 -65.70 -13.39 -13.64
CA THR A 324 -64.94 -13.49 -14.90
C THR A 324 -64.74 -14.95 -15.29
N LEU A 325 -64.24 -15.78 -14.37
CA LEU A 325 -64.03 -17.22 -14.59
C LEU A 325 -65.32 -17.93 -15.02
N THR A 326 -66.43 -17.65 -14.33
CA THR A 326 -67.73 -18.24 -14.62
C THR A 326 -68.25 -17.80 -15.99
N SER A 327 -68.14 -16.51 -16.31
CA SER A 327 -68.54 -15.96 -17.63
C SER A 327 -67.73 -16.57 -18.77
N THR A 328 -66.41 -16.70 -18.62
CA THR A 328 -65.53 -17.26 -19.66
C THR A 328 -65.81 -18.75 -19.90
N VAL A 329 -65.95 -19.55 -18.84
CA VAL A 329 -66.21 -20.99 -18.96
C VAL A 329 -67.61 -21.27 -19.49
N LEU A 330 -68.65 -20.60 -18.96
CA LEU A 330 -70.02 -20.75 -19.49
C LEU A 330 -70.13 -20.24 -20.93
N GLY A 331 -69.47 -19.13 -21.24
CA GLY A 331 -69.39 -18.59 -22.60
C GLY A 331 -68.80 -19.58 -23.58
N PHE A 332 -67.68 -20.22 -23.23
CA PHE A 332 -67.05 -21.27 -24.04
C PHE A 332 -67.98 -22.48 -24.22
N ILE A 333 -68.60 -22.97 -23.14
CA ILE A 333 -69.51 -24.13 -23.19
C ILE A 333 -70.73 -23.83 -24.08
N PHE A 334 -71.38 -22.68 -23.89
CA PHE A 334 -72.54 -22.29 -24.70
C PHE A 334 -72.17 -22.05 -26.15
N GLN A 335 -71.02 -21.43 -26.42
CA GLN A 335 -70.55 -21.23 -27.78
C GLN A 335 -70.26 -22.57 -28.45
N PHE A 336 -69.63 -23.52 -27.75
CA PHE A 336 -69.32 -24.85 -28.28
C PHE A 336 -70.59 -25.67 -28.58
N ILE A 337 -71.53 -25.71 -27.63
CA ILE A 337 -72.83 -26.39 -27.81
C ILE A 337 -73.63 -25.75 -28.95
N GLY A 338 -73.64 -24.42 -29.01
CA GLY A 338 -74.28 -23.65 -30.07
C GLY A 338 -73.69 -23.96 -31.44
N LEU A 339 -72.36 -23.89 -31.58
CA LEU A 339 -71.64 -24.20 -32.81
C LEU A 339 -71.89 -25.64 -33.27
N ARG A 340 -71.86 -26.62 -32.37
CA ARG A 340 -72.15 -28.02 -32.69
C ARG A 340 -73.58 -28.23 -33.19
N GLY A 341 -74.51 -27.33 -32.85
CA GLY A 341 -75.88 -27.34 -33.35
C GLY A 341 -76.08 -26.62 -34.69
N LEU A 342 -75.09 -25.85 -35.18
CA LEU A 342 -75.15 -25.08 -36.42
C LEU A 342 -74.53 -25.85 -37.62
N HIS A 343 -74.70 -25.30 -38.83
CA HIS A 343 -74.10 -25.86 -40.05
C HIS A 343 -72.56 -25.73 -40.05
N ALA A 344 -71.85 -26.73 -40.59
CA ALA A 344 -70.40 -26.81 -40.59
C ALA A 344 -69.69 -25.58 -41.20
N SER A 345 -70.29 -24.91 -42.19
CA SER A 345 -69.74 -23.67 -42.76
C SER A 345 -69.62 -22.51 -41.75
N VAL A 346 -70.52 -22.45 -40.75
CA VAL A 346 -70.47 -21.44 -39.69
C VAL A 346 -69.33 -21.76 -38.72
N ILE A 347 -69.12 -23.04 -38.42
CA ILE A 347 -68.00 -23.52 -37.59
C ILE A 347 -66.67 -23.16 -38.27
N LEU A 348 -66.55 -23.41 -39.58
CA LEU A 348 -65.36 -23.08 -40.36
C LEU A 348 -65.12 -21.56 -40.43
N ALA A 349 -66.17 -20.76 -40.61
CA ALA A 349 -66.07 -19.30 -40.61
C ALA A 349 -65.63 -18.75 -39.24
N GLN A 350 -66.17 -19.28 -38.14
CA GLN A 350 -65.74 -18.91 -36.79
C GLN A 350 -64.28 -19.32 -36.54
N LEU A 351 -63.91 -20.56 -36.88
CA LEU A 351 -62.55 -21.05 -36.69
C LEU A 351 -61.54 -20.25 -37.53
N GLY A 352 -61.84 -20.00 -38.80
CA GLY A 352 -61.02 -19.16 -39.69
C GLY A 352 -60.85 -17.73 -39.18
N SER A 353 -61.93 -17.09 -38.70
CA SER A 353 -61.88 -15.77 -38.07
C SER A 353 -60.96 -15.75 -36.84
N THR A 354 -61.11 -16.72 -35.92
CA THR A 354 -60.28 -16.81 -34.72
C THR A 354 -58.80 -17.05 -35.03
N PHE A 355 -58.50 -17.87 -36.06
CA PHE A 355 -57.15 -18.20 -36.49
C PHE A 355 -56.45 -16.99 -37.14
N ILE A 356 -57.11 -16.29 -38.07
CA ILE A 356 -56.60 -15.05 -38.67
C ILE A 356 -56.30 -14.01 -37.59
N MET A 357 -57.23 -13.83 -36.64
CA MET A 357 -57.03 -12.88 -35.55
C MET A 357 -55.88 -13.29 -34.62
N SER A 358 -55.65 -14.60 -34.40
CA SER A 358 -54.51 -15.08 -33.62
C SER A 358 -53.16 -14.85 -34.33
N ILE A 359 -53.13 -14.96 -35.67
CA ILE A 359 -51.94 -14.61 -36.46
C ILE A 359 -51.66 -13.12 -36.36
N ILE A 360 -52.67 -12.26 -36.57
CA ILE A 360 -52.53 -10.80 -36.45
C ILE A 360 -52.05 -10.42 -35.04
N ARG A 361 -52.65 -11.01 -34.00
CA ARG A 361 -52.24 -10.86 -32.60
C ARG A 361 -50.76 -11.15 -32.40
N THR A 362 -50.23 -12.17 -33.07
CA THR A 362 -48.82 -12.58 -33.01
C THR A 362 -47.92 -11.61 -33.79
N CYS A 363 -48.28 -11.30 -35.04
CA CYS A 363 -47.48 -10.43 -35.91
C CYS A 363 -47.34 -8.99 -35.39
N LEU A 364 -48.25 -8.51 -34.55
CA LEU A 364 -48.13 -7.21 -33.91
C LEU A 364 -46.95 -7.13 -32.91
N ARG A 365 -46.36 -8.27 -32.49
CA ARG A 365 -45.35 -8.34 -31.41
C ARG A 365 -44.10 -9.18 -31.74
N THR A 366 -43.80 -9.41 -33.02
CA THR A 366 -42.66 -10.24 -33.45
C THR A 366 -41.31 -9.51 -33.54
N GLU A 367 -41.26 -8.19 -33.51
CA GLU A 367 -39.99 -7.44 -33.64
C GLU A 367 -39.27 -7.32 -32.28
N ARG A 368 -38.22 -8.13 -32.11
CA ARG A 368 -37.28 -8.09 -30.97
C ARG A 368 -36.01 -7.34 -31.34
N MET A 369 -35.24 -6.95 -30.32
CA MET A 369 -33.93 -6.30 -30.47
C MET A 369 -33.03 -7.04 -31.46
N ALA A 370 -32.34 -6.27 -32.31
CA ALA A 370 -31.30 -6.82 -33.18
C ALA A 370 -30.05 -7.17 -32.35
N PRO A 371 -29.33 -8.27 -32.67
CA PRO A 371 -28.13 -8.68 -31.95
C PRO A 371 -26.98 -7.67 -32.01
N ASP A 372 -27.00 -6.73 -32.97
CA ASP A 372 -25.97 -5.70 -33.18
C ASP A 372 -26.12 -4.47 -32.26
N GLU A 373 -27.13 -4.45 -31.37
CA GLU A 373 -27.31 -3.36 -30.40
C GLU A 373 -26.47 -3.51 -29.12
N ASN A 374 -25.91 -4.69 -28.83
CA ASN A 374 -25.01 -4.88 -27.67
C ASN A 374 -23.64 -4.25 -27.98
N LYS A 375 -23.30 -3.18 -27.27
CA LYS A 375 -22.05 -2.42 -27.46
C LYS A 375 -20.79 -3.15 -27.03
N MET A 376 -20.95 -4.19 -26.23
CA MET A 376 -19.85 -4.99 -25.71
C MET A 376 -19.53 -6.21 -26.58
N LYS A 377 -20.04 -6.29 -27.83
CA LYS A 377 -19.93 -7.48 -28.71
C LYS A 377 -18.50 -7.87 -29.11
N ASP A 378 -17.64 -6.89 -29.35
CA ASP A 378 -16.29 -7.16 -29.86
C ASP A 378 -15.31 -7.57 -28.75
N ASP A 379 -15.54 -7.12 -27.51
CA ASP A 379 -14.68 -7.38 -26.34
C ASP A 379 -15.24 -8.46 -25.39
N ARG A 380 -16.31 -9.18 -25.78
CA ARG A 380 -17.06 -10.12 -24.90
C ARG A 380 -16.17 -11.14 -24.21
N ASP A 381 -15.24 -11.73 -24.97
CA ASP A 381 -14.36 -12.79 -24.48
C ASP A 381 -13.32 -12.25 -23.47
N LEU A 382 -12.97 -10.97 -23.57
CA LEU A 382 -12.05 -10.31 -22.64
C LEU A 382 -12.75 -9.96 -21.32
N MET A 383 -13.96 -9.43 -21.40
CA MET A 383 -14.75 -9.01 -20.23
C MET A 383 -15.27 -10.20 -19.41
N GLY A 384 -15.84 -11.22 -20.08
CA GLY A 384 -16.45 -12.36 -19.39
C GLY A 384 -15.46 -13.17 -18.55
N HIS A 385 -14.22 -13.33 -19.00
CA HIS A 385 -13.21 -14.16 -18.31
C HIS A 385 -12.70 -13.53 -17.00
N LYS A 386 -12.66 -12.20 -16.89
CA LYS A 386 -12.05 -11.50 -15.74
C LYS A 386 -13.00 -10.54 -15.00
N GLN A 387 -14.26 -10.44 -15.41
CA GLN A 387 -15.30 -9.59 -14.78
C GLN A 387 -14.89 -8.10 -14.69
N GLN A 388 -14.36 -7.55 -15.80
CA GLN A 388 -13.87 -6.17 -15.90
C GLN A 388 -14.85 -5.23 -16.65
N GLU A 389 -16.15 -5.51 -16.59
CA GLU A 389 -17.17 -4.76 -17.35
C GLU A 389 -17.27 -3.30 -16.91
N LEU A 390 -17.01 -2.99 -15.64
CA LEU A 390 -16.99 -1.61 -15.14
C LEU A 390 -15.83 -0.80 -15.73
N ASP A 391 -14.67 -1.44 -15.94
CA ASP A 391 -13.49 -0.82 -16.50
C ASP A 391 -13.69 -0.53 -17.99
N ALA A 392 -14.19 -1.52 -18.73
CA ALA A 392 -14.59 -1.36 -20.13
C ALA A 392 -15.65 -0.25 -20.30
N PHE A 393 -16.63 -0.20 -19.40
CA PHE A 393 -17.68 0.82 -19.43
C PHE A 393 -17.13 2.22 -19.13
N ALA A 394 -16.19 2.37 -18.19
CA ALA A 394 -15.52 3.65 -17.92
C ALA A 394 -14.74 4.15 -19.15
N PHE A 395 -13.99 3.28 -19.83
CA PHE A 395 -13.30 3.60 -21.08
C PHE A 395 -14.27 4.06 -22.18
N TYR A 396 -15.43 3.39 -22.29
CA TYR A 396 -16.48 3.74 -23.25
C TYR A 396 -17.11 5.11 -22.94
N LEU A 397 -17.40 5.42 -21.67
CA LEU A 397 -18.00 6.70 -21.27
C LEU A 397 -17.09 7.89 -21.57
N GLU A 398 -15.80 7.76 -21.29
CA GLU A 398 -14.81 8.85 -21.43
C GLU A 398 -14.07 8.84 -22.78
N ASN A 399 -14.38 7.88 -23.65
CA ASN A 399 -13.76 7.73 -24.98
C ASN A 399 -12.22 7.61 -24.91
N VAL A 400 -11.73 6.74 -24.03
CA VAL A 400 -10.29 6.49 -23.78
C VAL A 400 -9.82 5.25 -24.53
N GLU A 401 -8.61 5.31 -25.10
CA GLU A 401 -8.00 4.20 -25.83
C GLU A 401 -7.15 3.30 -24.92
N TYR A 402 -6.22 3.89 -24.16
CA TYR A 402 -5.34 3.22 -23.19
C TYR A 402 -5.10 4.07 -21.93
N PHE A 403 -4.77 3.39 -20.83
CA PHE A 403 -4.41 3.96 -19.52
C PHE A 403 -3.26 3.13 -18.91
N ASN A 404 -2.05 3.68 -18.88
CA ASN A 404 -0.87 2.98 -18.36
C ASN A 404 -0.22 3.75 -17.21
N MET A 405 0.28 3.02 -16.23
CA MET A 405 1.10 3.59 -15.16
C MET A 405 2.51 3.86 -15.68
N VAL A 406 3.05 5.04 -15.36
CA VAL A 406 4.40 5.48 -15.74
C VAL A 406 5.19 5.83 -14.48
N LEU A 407 6.49 5.60 -14.51
CA LEU A 407 7.38 5.95 -13.41
C LEU A 407 7.55 7.47 -13.31
N LEU A 408 7.38 8.02 -12.11
CA LEU A 408 7.72 9.40 -11.81
C LEU A 408 9.22 9.54 -11.50
N PRO A 409 9.88 10.66 -11.89
CA PRO A 409 11.25 10.92 -11.48
C PRO A 409 11.35 11.04 -9.95
N ASP A 410 12.45 10.51 -9.39
CA ASP A 410 12.69 10.49 -7.95
C ASP A 410 12.70 11.92 -7.38
N ARG A 411 11.92 12.13 -6.30
CA ARG A 411 11.91 13.41 -5.58
C ARG A 411 13.16 13.51 -4.69
N PRO A 412 13.88 14.64 -4.71
CA PRO A 412 15.00 14.86 -3.78
C PRO A 412 14.48 14.94 -2.33
N ALA A 413 15.25 14.36 -1.40
CA ALA A 413 14.90 14.22 0.02
C ALA A 413 14.65 15.54 0.78
N THR A 414 14.96 16.69 0.16
CA THR A 414 14.95 18.02 0.77
C THR A 414 13.64 18.79 0.64
N ILE A 415 12.61 18.26 -0.03
CA ILE A 415 11.34 18.98 -0.24
C ILE A 415 10.23 18.32 0.56
N PRO A 416 9.76 18.93 1.68
CA PRO A 416 8.57 18.47 2.39
C PRO A 416 7.38 18.38 1.44
N SER A 417 6.48 17.43 1.67
CA SER A 417 5.19 17.36 0.98
C SER A 417 4.48 18.72 1.04
N PRO A 418 4.10 19.33 -0.09
CA PRO A 418 3.38 20.59 -0.05
C PRO A 418 2.03 20.34 0.63
N ARG A 419 1.66 21.24 1.54
CA ARG A 419 0.33 21.27 2.15
C ARG A 419 -0.73 21.34 1.06
N PHE A 420 -1.60 20.32 0.99
CA PHE A 420 -2.90 20.27 0.30
C PHE A 420 -3.05 21.21 -0.89
N VAL A 421 -2.45 20.87 -2.03
CA VAL A 421 -2.92 21.35 -3.34
C VAL A 421 -2.87 20.15 -4.28
N PRO A 422 -4.01 19.59 -4.74
CA PRO A 422 -4.03 18.55 -5.75
C PRO A 422 -3.63 19.18 -7.11
N HIS A 423 -2.33 19.37 -7.32
CA HIS A 423 -1.78 19.71 -8.61
C HIS A 423 -1.80 18.43 -9.46
N VAL A 424 -2.70 18.37 -10.43
CA VAL A 424 -2.79 17.26 -11.40
C VAL A 424 -2.77 17.89 -12.77
N ASP A 425 -1.76 17.50 -13.55
CA ASP A 425 -1.49 18.04 -14.88
C ASP A 425 -2.09 17.16 -16.01
N ALA A 426 -2.96 16.18 -15.69
CA ALA A 426 -3.67 15.32 -16.65
C ALA A 426 -5.19 15.25 -16.37
N PRO A 427 -6.02 16.14 -16.96
CA PRO A 427 -7.46 16.20 -16.70
C PRO A 427 -8.21 14.95 -17.14
N LEU A 428 -7.80 14.30 -18.24
CA LEU A 428 -8.48 13.11 -18.78
C LEU A 428 -8.33 11.89 -17.85
N ALA A 429 -7.11 11.62 -17.36
CA ALA A 429 -6.85 10.53 -16.42
C ALA A 429 -7.63 10.72 -15.11
N ARG A 430 -7.66 11.96 -14.58
CA ARG A 430 -8.45 12.30 -13.39
C ARG A 430 -9.94 12.07 -13.62
N GLN A 431 -10.47 12.47 -14.77
CA GLN A 431 -11.87 12.27 -15.12
C GLN A 431 -12.20 10.78 -15.22
N LEU A 432 -11.36 9.98 -15.87
CA LEU A 432 -11.52 8.54 -15.99
C LEU A 432 -11.52 7.83 -14.62
N ILE A 433 -10.54 8.14 -13.76
CA ILE A 433 -10.47 7.59 -12.40
C ILE A 433 -11.72 7.98 -11.61
N ARG A 434 -12.12 9.25 -11.62
CA ARG A 434 -13.32 9.74 -10.92
C ARG A 434 -14.59 9.03 -11.40
N THR A 435 -14.76 8.87 -12.71
CA THR A 435 -15.89 8.15 -13.31
C THR A 435 -15.90 6.69 -12.86
N ARG A 436 -14.76 6.00 -12.88
CA ARG A 436 -14.67 4.60 -12.42
C ARG A 436 -14.86 4.43 -10.91
N THR A 437 -14.40 5.37 -10.09
CA THR A 437 -14.64 5.39 -8.63
C THR A 437 -16.13 5.59 -8.32
N GLN A 438 -16.81 6.47 -9.07
CA GLN A 438 -18.27 6.61 -8.95
C GLN A 438 -19.00 5.31 -9.30
N LEU A 439 -18.59 4.62 -10.37
CA LEU A 439 -19.15 3.31 -10.73
C LEU A 439 -18.89 2.24 -9.66
N ALA A 440 -17.71 2.24 -9.03
CA ALA A 440 -17.41 1.36 -7.89
C ALA A 440 -18.37 1.63 -6.72
N ASN A 441 -18.57 2.91 -6.37
CA ASN A 441 -19.46 3.33 -5.27
C ASN A 441 -20.94 3.00 -5.54
N LEU A 442 -21.39 3.05 -6.80
CA LEU A 442 -22.74 2.63 -7.20
C LEU A 442 -22.95 1.12 -7.07
N THR A 443 -21.88 0.33 -7.14
CA THR A 443 -21.94 -1.14 -7.11
C THR A 443 -21.53 -1.76 -5.78
N SER A 444 -21.20 -0.94 -4.77
CA SER A 444 -20.72 -1.36 -3.44
C SER A 444 -21.65 -0.95 -2.27
N ASN A 445 -22.69 -0.14 -2.51
CA ASN A 445 -23.44 0.52 -1.44
C ASN A 445 -24.42 -0.43 -0.69
N PRO A 446 -24.22 -0.72 0.61
CA PRO A 446 -25.07 -1.65 1.37
C PRO A 446 -26.46 -1.09 1.71
N ASN A 447 -26.67 0.22 1.57
CA ASN A 447 -27.94 0.89 1.86
C ASN A 447 -28.93 0.89 0.67
N GLN A 448 -28.49 0.47 -0.52
CA GLN A 448 -29.40 0.20 -1.62
C GLN A 448 -30.08 -1.16 -1.37
N SER A 449 -31.39 -1.23 -1.63
CA SER A 449 -32.17 -2.44 -1.41
C SER A 449 -31.67 -3.59 -2.27
N SER A 450 -30.74 -4.40 -1.75
CA SER A 450 -30.46 -5.80 -2.09
C SER A 450 -30.48 -6.20 -3.57
N SER A 451 -30.10 -5.34 -4.53
CA SER A 451 -29.59 -5.82 -5.82
C SER A 451 -28.23 -6.44 -5.54
N ALA A 452 -28.01 -7.71 -5.90
CA ALA A 452 -26.79 -8.45 -5.57
C ALA A 452 -25.54 -7.58 -5.76
N THR A 453 -24.88 -7.21 -4.65
CA THR A 453 -23.70 -6.33 -4.67
C THR A 453 -22.61 -6.98 -5.50
N TRP A 454 -21.85 -6.20 -6.26
CA TRP A 454 -20.79 -6.73 -7.14
C TRP A 454 -19.51 -7.01 -6.34
N ASP A 455 -19.65 -7.49 -5.11
CA ASP A 455 -18.52 -7.59 -4.16
C ASP A 455 -17.54 -8.71 -4.49
N ASP A 456 -18.01 -9.72 -5.25
CA ASP A 456 -17.20 -10.89 -5.62
C ASP A 456 -16.17 -10.63 -6.72
N MET A 457 -16.07 -9.41 -7.26
CA MET A 457 -15.17 -9.10 -8.38
C MET A 457 -13.68 -9.29 -7.98
N PRO A 458 -12.85 -9.97 -8.80
CA PRO A 458 -11.44 -10.20 -8.50
C PRO A 458 -10.63 -8.92 -8.26
N ILE A 459 -10.82 -7.88 -9.11
CA ILE A 459 -10.15 -6.58 -8.95
C ILE A 459 -10.53 -5.94 -7.62
N ARG A 460 -11.81 -5.99 -7.24
CA ARG A 460 -12.28 -5.39 -5.99
C ARG A 460 -11.63 -6.07 -4.79
N ARG A 461 -11.55 -7.40 -4.78
CA ARG A 461 -10.84 -8.15 -3.73
C ARG A 461 -9.36 -7.75 -3.68
N MET A 462 -8.69 -7.69 -4.82
CA MET A 462 -7.27 -7.31 -4.89
C MET A 462 -7.04 -5.85 -4.42
N ALA A 463 -7.93 -4.93 -4.77
CA ALA A 463 -7.87 -3.54 -4.34
C ALA A 463 -8.04 -3.40 -2.82
N HIS A 464 -8.94 -4.18 -2.21
CA HIS A 464 -9.09 -4.23 -0.74
C HIS A 464 -7.85 -4.83 -0.07
N ASN A 465 -7.29 -5.91 -0.61
CA ASN A 465 -6.05 -6.50 -0.12
C ASN A 465 -4.89 -5.50 -0.15
N LEU A 466 -4.74 -4.77 -1.26
CA LEU A 466 -3.74 -3.72 -1.41
C LEU A 466 -3.97 -2.56 -0.43
N ALA A 467 -5.21 -2.06 -0.31
CA ALA A 467 -5.56 -0.99 0.62
C ALA A 467 -5.21 -1.37 2.08
N GLN A 468 -5.61 -2.56 2.52
CA GLN A 468 -5.31 -3.06 3.87
C GLN A 468 -3.80 -3.28 4.09
N THR A 469 -3.07 -3.72 3.05
CA THR A 469 -1.60 -3.83 3.12
C THR A 469 -0.95 -2.47 3.32
N ILE A 470 -1.40 -1.45 2.58
CA ILE A 470 -0.91 -0.07 2.71
C ILE A 470 -1.27 0.51 4.09
N GLU A 471 -2.51 0.36 4.54
CA GLU A 471 -2.98 0.83 5.86
C GLU A 471 -2.17 0.20 7.01
N SER A 472 -2.00 -1.13 6.99
CA SER A 472 -1.23 -1.85 8.01
C SER A 472 0.27 -1.50 7.97
N THR A 473 0.83 -1.27 6.79
CA THR A 473 2.22 -0.79 6.65
C THR A 473 2.39 0.61 7.22
N MET A 474 1.43 1.51 7.00
CA MET A 474 1.44 2.86 7.57
C MET A 474 1.29 2.85 9.09
N ASP A 475 0.40 2.01 9.63
CA ASP A 475 0.25 1.80 11.08
C ASP A 475 1.57 1.28 11.70
N LEU A 476 2.23 0.33 11.03
CA LEU A 476 3.52 -0.22 11.45
C LEU A 476 4.64 0.85 11.48
N ILE A 477 4.82 1.59 10.39
CA ILE A 477 5.85 2.64 10.28
C ILE A 477 5.59 3.78 11.28
N SER A 478 4.32 4.13 11.51
CA SER A 478 3.95 5.08 12.56
C SER A 478 4.34 4.56 13.96
N GLY A 479 4.23 3.26 14.18
CA GLY A 479 4.68 2.58 15.41
C GLY A 479 6.20 2.61 15.62
N TRP A 480 6.99 2.87 14.58
CA TRP A 480 8.45 3.02 14.68
C TRP A 480 8.90 4.41 15.15
N GLY A 481 7.96 5.33 15.41
CA GLY A 481 8.26 6.70 15.86
C GLY A 481 8.51 7.70 14.73
N VAL A 482 8.17 7.35 13.49
CA VAL A 482 8.25 8.25 12.32
C VAL A 482 7.04 9.19 12.31
N ASP A 483 7.28 10.50 12.26
CA ASP A 483 6.19 11.48 12.15
C ASP A 483 5.70 11.61 10.69
N LEU A 484 4.58 10.94 10.41
CA LEU A 484 3.90 10.96 9.11
C LEU A 484 2.73 11.97 9.05
N GLY A 485 2.49 12.74 10.13
CA GLY A 485 1.37 13.69 10.20
C GLY A 485 -0.02 13.04 10.31
N LYS A 486 -1.07 13.83 10.01
CA LYS A 486 -2.49 13.39 10.04
C LYS A 486 -3.01 12.87 8.70
N THR A 487 -2.39 13.33 7.62
CA THR A 487 -2.75 13.01 6.23
C THR A 487 -1.46 12.73 5.49
N PHE A 488 -1.42 11.63 4.74
CA PHE A 488 -0.28 11.24 3.93
C PHE A 488 -0.75 11.03 2.50
N GLU A 489 0.01 11.50 1.52
CA GLU A 489 -0.31 11.34 0.10
C GLU A 489 0.90 10.76 -0.62
N PHE A 490 0.68 9.75 -1.47
CA PHE A 490 1.69 9.27 -2.40
C PHE A 490 1.22 9.45 -3.84
N ARG A 491 2.18 9.58 -4.76
CA ARG A 491 1.94 9.95 -6.15
C ARG A 491 2.13 8.76 -7.08
N LEU A 492 1.29 8.69 -8.10
CA LEU A 492 1.35 7.74 -9.20
C LEU A 492 1.42 8.50 -10.51
N GLY A 493 2.31 8.08 -11.42
CA GLY A 493 2.42 8.61 -12.76
C GLY A 493 1.54 7.82 -13.73
N PHE A 494 0.88 8.49 -14.66
CA PHE A 494 0.02 7.85 -15.65
C PHE A 494 0.14 8.50 -17.02
N GLU A 495 -0.01 7.67 -18.05
CA GLU A 495 -0.21 8.08 -19.43
C GLU A 495 -1.61 7.63 -19.89
N CYS A 496 -2.38 8.58 -20.44
CA CYS A 496 -3.75 8.36 -20.87
C CYS A 496 -3.99 9.03 -22.21
N ARG A 497 -4.55 8.30 -23.17
CA ARG A 497 -4.85 8.82 -24.52
C ARG A 497 -6.32 8.66 -24.86
N GLY A 498 -6.94 9.73 -25.37
CA GLY A 498 -8.31 9.69 -25.88
C GLY A 498 -8.38 9.14 -27.32
N ALA A 499 -9.50 8.54 -27.68
CA ALA A 499 -9.71 7.94 -29.00
C ALA A 499 -9.99 8.96 -30.14
N SER A 500 -9.87 10.26 -29.88
CA SER A 500 -10.15 11.31 -30.87
C SER A 500 -8.91 11.57 -31.76
N PRO A 501 -9.03 11.55 -33.09
CA PRO A 501 -7.90 11.79 -33.98
C PRO A 501 -7.39 13.23 -33.84
N GLY A 502 -6.23 13.40 -33.19
CA GLY A 502 -5.56 14.70 -33.01
C GLY A 502 -5.36 15.16 -31.57
N SER A 503 -5.77 14.41 -30.53
CA SER A 503 -5.38 14.76 -29.15
C SER A 503 -3.89 14.47 -28.95
N VAL A 504 -3.11 15.54 -28.83
CA VAL A 504 -1.67 15.52 -28.52
C VAL A 504 -1.42 14.70 -27.26
N THR A 505 -0.34 13.91 -27.25
CA THR A 505 0.26 13.28 -26.07
C THR A 505 0.39 14.32 -24.96
N GLN A 506 -0.45 14.21 -23.93
CA GLN A 506 -0.23 14.96 -22.70
C GLN A 506 0.92 14.26 -21.96
N SER A 507 1.92 15.02 -21.55
CA SER A 507 3.00 14.59 -20.64
C SER A 507 2.45 13.70 -19.50
N PRO A 508 3.26 12.76 -18.97
CA PRO A 508 2.82 11.86 -17.90
C PRO A 508 2.19 12.65 -16.76
N GLY A 509 0.91 12.39 -16.54
CA GLY A 509 0.11 13.02 -15.49
C GLY A 509 0.48 12.44 -14.14
N THR A 510 0.49 13.27 -13.10
CA THR A 510 0.63 12.78 -11.72
C THR A 510 -0.73 12.77 -11.04
N TYR A 511 -1.07 11.66 -10.38
CA TYR A 511 -2.25 11.51 -9.55
C TYR A 511 -1.81 11.21 -8.11
N SER A 512 -2.45 11.82 -7.11
CA SER A 512 -2.09 11.61 -5.69
C SER A 512 -3.20 10.86 -4.98
N ILE A 513 -2.86 9.79 -4.26
CA ILE A 513 -3.78 9.02 -3.44
C ILE A 513 -3.58 9.41 -1.98
N GLY A 514 -4.67 9.78 -1.30
CA GLY A 514 -4.64 10.24 0.09
C GLY A 514 -4.99 9.17 1.11
N LEU A 515 -4.25 9.17 2.22
CA LEU A 515 -4.55 8.43 3.44
C LEU A 515 -4.85 9.41 4.57
N MET A 516 -5.83 9.06 5.40
CA MET A 516 -6.21 9.83 6.57
C MET A 516 -6.12 8.98 7.83
N ARG A 517 -5.61 9.59 8.91
CA ARG A 517 -5.56 8.97 10.22
C ARG A 517 -6.88 9.20 10.97
N CYS A 518 -7.65 8.14 11.20
CA CYS A 518 -9.04 8.21 11.63
C CYS A 518 -9.32 7.36 12.89
N GLY A 519 -10.29 7.81 13.70
CA GLY A 519 -10.81 7.11 14.88
C GLY A 519 -9.96 7.25 16.15
N ASP A 520 -10.49 6.76 17.28
CA ASP A 520 -9.85 6.86 18.61
C ASP A 520 -8.52 6.10 18.69
N ALA A 521 -8.40 5.02 17.90
CA ALA A 521 -7.18 4.23 17.78
C ALA A 521 -6.13 4.84 16.82
N LEU A 522 -6.44 5.99 16.18
CA LEU A 522 -5.56 6.69 15.25
C LEU A 522 -4.99 5.77 14.14
N ARG A 523 -5.84 4.94 13.51
CA ARG A 523 -5.44 4.04 12.42
C ARG A 523 -5.52 4.74 11.06
N TRP A 524 -4.63 4.37 10.15
CA TRP A 524 -4.67 4.86 8.78
C TRP A 524 -5.84 4.23 8.00
N LYS A 525 -6.51 5.04 7.19
CA LYS A 525 -7.57 4.60 6.27
C LYS A 525 -7.43 5.21 4.89
N MET A 526 -7.78 4.43 3.88
CA MET A 526 -7.79 4.82 2.47
C MET A 526 -9.14 4.49 1.81
N GLU A 527 -9.50 5.23 0.76
CA GLU A 527 -10.69 4.93 -0.04
C GLU A 527 -10.42 3.75 -1.00
N ALA A 528 -10.91 2.56 -0.66
CA ALA A 528 -10.71 1.35 -1.46
C ALA A 528 -11.27 1.46 -2.89
N SER A 529 -12.34 2.24 -3.09
CA SER A 529 -12.94 2.50 -4.41
C SER A 529 -12.02 3.25 -5.37
N GLU A 530 -11.09 4.06 -4.85
CA GLU A 530 -10.10 4.78 -5.64
C GLU A 530 -8.99 3.82 -6.13
N ILE A 531 -8.49 2.93 -5.26
CA ILE A 531 -7.57 1.87 -5.66
C ILE A 531 -8.23 0.92 -6.67
N GLU A 532 -9.49 0.51 -6.43
CA GLU A 532 -10.24 -0.36 -7.34
C GLU A 532 -10.28 0.24 -8.74
N ALA A 533 -10.54 1.55 -8.85
CA ALA A 533 -10.56 2.24 -10.12
C ALA A 533 -9.19 2.23 -10.81
N ILE A 534 -8.12 2.59 -10.11
CA ILE A 534 -6.77 2.66 -10.70
C ILE A 534 -6.29 1.27 -11.15
N LEU A 535 -6.46 0.25 -10.31
CA LEU A 535 -6.06 -1.12 -10.60
C LEU A 535 -6.88 -1.71 -11.76
N GLY A 536 -8.19 -1.50 -11.76
CA GLY A 536 -9.09 -1.97 -12.82
C GLY A 536 -8.81 -1.32 -14.18
N LEU A 537 -8.66 0.01 -14.22
CA LEU A 537 -8.36 0.74 -15.46
C LEU A 537 -7.02 0.34 -16.05
N TRP A 538 -5.99 0.18 -15.20
CA TRP A 538 -4.66 -0.23 -15.68
C TRP A 538 -4.70 -1.66 -16.19
N THR A 539 -5.19 -2.63 -15.40
CA THR A 539 -5.27 -4.04 -15.82
C THR A 539 -6.12 -4.23 -17.07
N TRP A 540 -7.22 -3.50 -17.24
CA TRP A 540 -8.00 -3.50 -18.48
C TRP A 540 -7.19 -3.03 -19.69
N SER A 541 -6.42 -1.95 -19.56
CA SER A 541 -5.50 -1.48 -20.59
C SER A 541 -4.46 -2.54 -20.96
N LEU A 542 -3.92 -3.26 -19.95
CA LEU A 542 -2.98 -4.37 -20.15
C LEU A 542 -3.60 -5.51 -20.97
N TYR A 543 -4.85 -5.87 -20.69
CA TYR A 543 -5.55 -6.94 -21.40
C TYR A 543 -5.96 -6.56 -22.82
N LYS A 544 -6.29 -5.28 -23.04
CA LYS A 544 -6.73 -4.76 -24.35
C LYS A 544 -5.58 -4.57 -25.34
N SER A 545 -4.35 -4.31 -24.87
CA SER A 545 -3.19 -4.04 -25.74
C SER A 545 -2.67 -5.25 -26.53
N GLY A 546 -3.23 -6.45 -26.35
CA GLY A 546 -3.08 -7.56 -27.30
C GLY A 546 -1.81 -8.42 -27.18
N ASP A 547 -0.86 -8.08 -26.32
CA ASP A 547 0.27 -8.96 -26.00
C ASP A 547 -0.22 -10.09 -25.12
N ASP A 548 -0.12 -11.33 -25.61
CA ASP A 548 -0.34 -12.68 -25.06
C ASP A 548 -0.40 -12.87 -23.50
N CYS A 549 -1.12 -12.03 -22.76
CA CYS A 549 -1.22 -12.03 -21.30
C CYS A 549 -2.11 -13.17 -20.80
N LYS A 550 -2.83 -13.82 -21.73
CA LYS A 550 -3.67 -15.00 -21.50
C LYS A 550 -2.87 -16.30 -21.41
N SER A 551 -1.61 -16.32 -21.88
CA SER A 551 -0.79 -17.54 -22.01
C SER A 551 0.67 -17.39 -21.56
N SER A 552 1.15 -16.17 -21.31
CA SER A 552 2.57 -15.89 -21.07
C SER A 552 2.96 -15.93 -19.58
N ARG A 553 4.19 -16.38 -19.34
CA ARG A 553 4.84 -16.40 -18.02
C ARG A 553 5.21 -14.96 -17.65
N LEU A 554 4.73 -14.45 -16.52
CA LEU A 554 5.04 -13.09 -16.04
C LEU A 554 6.40 -13.05 -15.33
N PHE A 555 7.14 -11.97 -15.56
CA PHE A 555 8.46 -11.74 -14.97
C PHE A 555 8.50 -10.43 -14.18
N ARG A 556 9.14 -10.47 -13.01
CA ARG A 556 9.41 -9.29 -12.17
C ARG A 556 10.90 -8.94 -12.23
N LEU A 557 11.20 -7.67 -12.43
CA LEU A 557 12.55 -7.13 -12.32
C LEU A 557 12.96 -7.09 -10.84
N VAL A 558 14.19 -7.53 -10.52
CA VAL A 558 14.70 -7.51 -9.13
C VAL A 558 15.12 -6.10 -8.69
N GLY A 559 15.55 -5.24 -9.62
CA GLY A 559 15.91 -3.84 -9.35
C GLY A 559 14.75 -2.87 -9.61
N LEU A 560 14.89 -1.62 -9.11
CA LEU A 560 13.95 -0.53 -9.42
C LEU A 560 14.19 0.12 -10.80
N SER A 561 15.33 -0.18 -11.41
CA SER A 561 15.72 0.26 -12.75
C SER A 561 16.52 -0.81 -13.47
N GLU A 562 16.58 -0.68 -14.80
CA GLU A 562 17.41 -1.53 -15.67
C GLU A 562 18.91 -1.48 -15.28
N GLU A 563 19.41 -0.28 -14.96
CA GLU A 563 20.79 -0.07 -14.50
C GLU A 563 21.08 -0.73 -13.15
N GLU A 564 20.09 -0.83 -12.25
CA GLU A 564 20.25 -1.56 -11.00
C GLU A 564 20.21 -3.08 -11.25
N ALA A 565 19.25 -3.56 -12.04
CA ALA A 565 19.09 -4.98 -12.31
C ALA A 565 20.26 -5.61 -13.11
N SER A 566 21.06 -4.78 -13.78
CA SER A 566 22.25 -5.19 -14.54
C SER A 566 23.56 -5.15 -13.73
N LYS A 567 23.54 -4.70 -12.46
CA LYS A 567 24.74 -4.65 -11.60
C LYS A 567 25.00 -5.97 -10.88
N LYS A 568 26.29 -6.28 -10.69
CA LYS A 568 26.75 -7.47 -9.95
C LYS A 568 26.29 -7.44 -8.49
N GLU A 569 26.24 -6.25 -7.91
CA GLU A 569 25.75 -5.93 -6.56
C GLU A 569 24.33 -6.47 -6.34
N THR A 570 23.46 -6.31 -7.33
CA THR A 570 22.06 -6.75 -7.30
C THR A 570 21.93 -8.25 -7.11
N TYR A 571 22.80 -9.00 -7.76
CA TYR A 571 22.83 -10.46 -7.57
C TYR A 571 23.19 -10.85 -6.12
N LEU A 572 24.15 -10.15 -5.51
CA LEU A 572 24.63 -10.46 -4.16
C LEU A 572 23.57 -10.17 -3.10
N TYR A 573 22.98 -8.97 -3.10
CA TYR A 573 21.95 -8.64 -2.12
C TYR A 573 20.65 -9.44 -2.34
N PHE A 574 20.35 -9.82 -3.59
CA PHE A 574 19.22 -10.68 -3.91
C PHE A 574 19.34 -12.07 -3.24
N HIS A 575 20.50 -12.72 -3.37
CA HIS A 575 20.76 -14.00 -2.71
C HIS A 575 20.90 -13.91 -1.20
N LYS A 576 21.16 -12.71 -0.67
CA LYS A 576 21.28 -12.46 0.77
C LYS A 576 19.94 -12.27 1.46
N TRP A 577 19.06 -11.45 0.86
CA TRP A 577 17.84 -10.95 1.50
C TRP A 577 16.54 -11.49 0.91
N ILE A 578 16.51 -11.82 -0.38
CA ILE A 578 15.26 -12.10 -1.10
C ILE A 578 15.06 -13.61 -1.30
N PHE A 579 16.09 -14.31 -1.77
CA PHE A 579 15.99 -15.69 -2.21
C PHE A 579 15.73 -16.68 -1.06
N ARG A 580 14.64 -17.45 -1.11
CA ARG A 580 14.37 -18.53 -0.13
C ARG A 580 14.09 -19.90 -0.78
N GLN A 581 13.55 -19.94 -2.00
CA GLN A 581 13.05 -21.16 -2.66
C GLN A 581 13.27 -21.20 -4.19
N THR A 582 13.21 -20.07 -4.92
CA THR A 582 13.14 -20.05 -6.39
C THR A 582 14.43 -19.65 -7.09
N GLU A 583 15.12 -20.58 -7.78
CA GLU A 583 16.33 -20.30 -8.59
C GLU A 583 16.12 -19.17 -9.61
N ALA A 584 16.58 -17.95 -9.31
CA ALA A 584 16.66 -16.88 -10.27
C ALA A 584 17.64 -17.28 -11.38
N ARG A 585 17.20 -17.17 -12.63
CA ARG A 585 18.04 -17.40 -13.80
C ARG A 585 18.30 -16.07 -14.45
N LEU A 586 19.57 -15.74 -14.67
CA LEU A 586 19.94 -14.70 -15.62
C LEU A 586 19.39 -15.15 -16.99
N VAL A 587 18.42 -14.41 -17.52
CA VAL A 587 17.81 -14.74 -18.82
C VAL A 587 18.57 -13.94 -19.89
N PRO A 588 19.25 -14.60 -20.84
CA PRO A 588 19.88 -13.92 -21.98
C PRO A 588 18.84 -13.15 -22.81
N SER A 589 19.24 -12.02 -23.43
CA SER A 589 18.39 -11.21 -24.34
C SER A 589 17.56 -12.03 -25.30
N ASP A 590 18.16 -13.10 -25.83
CA ASP A 590 17.61 -13.87 -26.94
C ASP A 590 16.39 -14.71 -26.54
N LEU A 591 16.11 -14.81 -25.23
CA LEU A 591 14.94 -15.51 -24.67
C LEU A 591 13.85 -14.57 -24.18
N ILE A 592 14.10 -13.25 -24.11
CA ILE A 592 13.12 -12.22 -23.77
C ILE A 592 12.65 -11.60 -25.08
N ASP A 593 11.56 -12.13 -25.62
CA ASP A 593 10.90 -11.59 -26.81
C ASP A 593 10.28 -10.22 -26.49
N ASP A 594 10.32 -9.28 -27.43
CA ASP A 594 9.78 -7.90 -27.28
C ASP A 594 8.27 -7.89 -26.91
N SER A 595 7.60 -9.03 -27.08
CA SER A 595 6.21 -9.32 -26.72
C SER A 595 5.97 -9.62 -25.23
N ARG A 596 7.01 -9.67 -24.39
CA ARG A 596 6.91 -10.11 -22.97
C ARG A 596 6.99 -8.95 -21.99
N ARG A 597 5.92 -8.76 -21.22
CA ARG A 597 5.82 -7.67 -20.25
C ARG A 597 6.60 -7.93 -18.96
N LEU A 598 7.44 -6.97 -18.58
CA LEU A 598 8.17 -6.92 -17.32
C LEU A 598 7.43 -6.04 -16.31
N PHE A 599 7.23 -6.54 -15.09
CA PHE A 599 6.68 -5.77 -13.97
C PHE A 599 7.81 -5.27 -13.07
N GLY A 600 7.60 -4.12 -12.43
CA GLY A 600 8.61 -3.40 -11.65
C GLY A 600 9.33 -2.26 -12.39
N PHE A 601 9.38 -2.28 -13.73
CA PHE A 601 9.90 -1.19 -14.58
C PHE A 601 9.50 -1.37 -16.06
N GLU A 602 9.22 -0.28 -16.79
CA GLU A 602 8.99 -0.32 -18.26
C GLU A 602 10.31 0.02 -18.98
N PRO A 603 10.88 -0.90 -19.80
CA PRO A 603 12.13 -0.64 -20.50
C PRO A 603 11.98 0.55 -21.45
N LYS A 604 13.01 1.39 -21.56
CA LYS A 604 13.03 2.45 -22.58
C LYS A 604 13.08 1.77 -23.96
N GLU A 605 12.19 2.17 -24.88
CA GLU A 605 12.14 1.63 -26.25
C GLU A 605 13.55 1.61 -26.89
N GLY A 606 13.98 0.44 -27.37
CA GLY A 606 15.18 0.28 -28.19
C GLY A 606 16.50 -0.04 -27.49
N LEU A 607 16.52 -0.38 -26.18
CA LEU A 607 17.72 -0.86 -25.49
C LEU A 607 17.82 -2.40 -25.46
N PRO A 608 18.99 -2.99 -25.75
CA PRO A 608 19.16 -4.45 -25.75
C PRO A 608 19.09 -5.03 -24.34
N LEU A 609 18.05 -5.83 -24.05
CA LEU A 609 17.74 -6.49 -22.75
C LEU A 609 18.75 -7.58 -22.29
N GLY A 610 19.99 -7.55 -22.77
CA GLY A 610 20.98 -8.65 -22.70
C GLY A 610 21.30 -9.23 -21.34
N ASN A 611 21.17 -8.47 -20.25
CA ASN A 611 21.80 -8.80 -18.96
C ASN A 611 20.93 -8.43 -17.74
N LEU A 612 19.61 -8.65 -17.78
CA LEU A 612 18.72 -8.26 -16.68
C LEU A 612 18.40 -9.41 -15.72
N LEU A 613 18.48 -9.11 -14.43
CA LEU A 613 18.02 -10.00 -13.36
C LEU A 613 16.49 -9.93 -13.22
N VAL A 614 15.84 -10.96 -13.74
CA VAL A 614 14.38 -11.13 -13.72
C VAL A 614 13.98 -12.46 -13.08
N ILE A 615 12.86 -12.43 -12.37
CA ILE A 615 12.30 -13.60 -11.70
C ILE A 615 10.98 -13.97 -12.33
N LYS A 616 10.83 -15.26 -12.61
CA LYS A 616 9.58 -15.83 -13.05
C LYS A 616 8.61 -15.90 -11.87
N THR A 617 7.41 -15.36 -12.04
CA THR A 617 6.34 -15.38 -11.02
C THR A 617 5.17 -16.27 -11.50
N GLU A 618 4.42 -16.85 -10.55
CA GLU A 618 3.16 -17.56 -10.80
C GLU A 618 1.92 -16.68 -10.55
N ASN A 619 2.15 -15.39 -10.27
CA ASN A 619 1.13 -14.42 -9.95
C ASN A 619 0.29 -14.04 -11.17
N GLU A 620 -0.97 -13.65 -10.93
CA GLU A 620 -1.82 -13.04 -11.95
C GLU A 620 -1.44 -11.57 -12.18
N VAL A 621 -1.87 -11.02 -13.33
CA VAL A 621 -1.60 -9.64 -13.76
C VAL A 621 -2.10 -8.63 -12.73
N GLU A 622 -3.26 -8.89 -12.15
CA GLU A 622 -3.89 -8.06 -11.13
C GLU A 622 -3.03 -7.97 -9.87
N THR A 623 -2.45 -9.09 -9.44
CA THR A 623 -1.53 -9.16 -8.30
C THR A 623 -0.24 -8.40 -8.61
N MET A 624 0.33 -8.60 -9.80
CA MET A 624 1.57 -7.93 -10.22
C MET A 624 1.40 -6.40 -10.33
N ALA A 625 0.25 -5.95 -10.86
CA ALA A 625 -0.11 -4.55 -10.92
C ALA A 625 -0.32 -3.94 -9.51
N ALA A 626 -0.99 -4.66 -8.60
CA ALA A 626 -1.17 -4.21 -7.22
C ALA A 626 0.17 -4.08 -6.47
N GLN A 627 1.10 -5.02 -6.69
CA GLN A 627 2.46 -4.97 -6.16
C GLN A 627 3.25 -3.76 -6.67
N ASP A 628 3.10 -3.39 -7.95
CA ASP A 628 3.78 -2.21 -8.49
C ASP A 628 3.24 -0.90 -7.89
N ILE A 629 1.92 -0.80 -7.62
CA ILE A 629 1.35 0.32 -6.84
C ILE A 629 1.96 0.36 -5.44
N PHE A 630 2.09 -0.79 -4.77
CA PHE A 630 2.70 -0.90 -3.45
C PHE A 630 4.17 -0.45 -3.44
N ILE A 631 4.95 -0.78 -4.49
CA ILE A 631 6.33 -0.31 -4.65
C ILE A 631 6.38 1.22 -4.73
N GLN A 632 5.48 1.87 -5.49
CA GLN A 632 5.43 3.34 -5.57
C GLN A 632 5.06 3.97 -4.22
N PHE A 633 4.11 3.38 -3.51
CA PHE A 633 3.76 3.79 -2.15
C PHE A 633 4.99 3.71 -1.21
N LEU A 634 5.71 2.58 -1.19
CA LEU A 634 6.91 2.42 -0.36
C LEU A 634 8.02 3.41 -0.72
N LYS A 635 8.22 3.71 -2.02
CA LYS A 635 9.22 4.70 -2.47
C LYS A 635 9.00 6.09 -1.88
N GLU A 636 7.75 6.50 -1.72
CA GLU A 636 7.37 7.79 -1.16
C GLU A 636 7.34 7.77 0.39
N VAL A 637 6.84 6.70 1.04
CA VAL A 637 6.85 6.62 2.52
C VAL A 637 8.27 6.55 3.08
N CYS A 638 9.15 5.78 2.43
CA CYS A 638 10.54 5.65 2.86
C CYS A 638 11.34 6.96 2.75
N LEU A 639 10.82 8.03 2.12
CA LEU A 639 11.43 9.37 2.18
C LEU A 639 11.43 9.95 3.60
N ASN A 640 10.45 9.55 4.43
CA ASN A 640 10.32 10.04 5.79
C ASN A 640 11.11 9.18 6.80
N VAL A 641 11.70 8.07 6.36
CA VAL A 641 12.47 7.15 7.19
C VAL A 641 13.96 7.44 7.02
N LYS A 642 14.64 7.86 8.09
CA LYS A 642 16.10 8.11 8.09
C LYS A 642 16.91 6.81 8.21
N GLU A 643 16.48 5.94 9.12
CA GLU A 643 17.08 4.64 9.37
C GLU A 643 15.97 3.63 9.65
N LEU A 644 16.09 2.42 9.11
CA LEU A 644 15.11 1.35 9.33
C LEU A 644 15.19 0.79 10.75
N GLY A 645 16.42 0.65 11.27
CA GLY A 645 16.72 -0.04 12.52
C GLY A 645 16.33 -1.52 12.49
N GLY A 646 16.10 -2.09 13.67
CA GLY A 646 15.74 -3.50 13.85
C GLY A 646 16.94 -4.42 14.00
N GLU A 647 16.71 -5.55 14.66
CA GLU A 647 17.74 -6.57 14.83
C GLU A 647 17.94 -7.37 13.55
N VAL A 648 19.19 -7.60 13.20
CA VAL A 648 19.63 -8.26 11.98
C VAL A 648 20.31 -9.59 12.34
N ASP A 649 19.91 -10.67 11.69
CA ASP A 649 20.41 -12.02 11.98
C ASP A 649 20.47 -12.91 10.74
N VAL A 650 21.23 -14.00 10.82
CA VAL A 650 21.26 -15.07 9.81
C VAL A 650 20.51 -16.28 10.34
N VAL A 651 19.36 -16.57 9.74
CA VAL A 651 18.46 -17.66 10.15
C VAL A 651 18.65 -18.87 9.24
N SER A 652 18.48 -20.07 9.79
CA SER A 652 18.45 -21.30 9.00
C SER A 652 17.12 -21.44 8.26
N GLY A 653 17.17 -21.48 6.94
CA GLY A 653 16.06 -21.77 6.03
C GLY A 653 15.85 -23.26 5.75
N ILE A 654 15.05 -23.54 4.72
CA ILE A 654 14.71 -24.89 4.27
C ILE A 654 15.97 -25.57 3.71
N GLN A 655 16.14 -26.88 3.94
CA GLN A 655 17.31 -27.68 3.50
C GLN A 655 18.68 -27.22 4.07
N ASN A 656 18.73 -26.70 5.29
CA ASN A 656 19.97 -26.17 5.92
C ASN A 656 20.61 -24.98 5.17
N SER A 657 19.85 -24.26 4.34
CA SER A 657 20.30 -22.99 3.79
C SER A 657 20.34 -21.91 4.88
N LEU A 658 21.22 -20.92 4.74
CA LEU A 658 21.25 -19.73 5.60
C LEU A 658 20.58 -18.57 4.86
N LEU A 659 19.90 -17.68 5.58
CA LEU A 659 19.13 -16.56 5.05
C LEU A 659 19.33 -15.30 5.89
N GLY A 660 19.45 -14.13 5.24
CA GLY A 660 19.44 -12.85 5.93
C GLY A 660 18.03 -12.52 6.42
N SER A 661 17.93 -12.11 7.68
CA SER A 661 16.68 -11.68 8.31
C SER A 661 16.88 -10.36 9.03
N CYS A 662 15.84 -9.53 8.99
CA CYS A 662 15.78 -8.29 9.74
C CYS A 662 14.36 -8.16 10.26
N THR A 663 14.23 -8.00 11.58
CA THR A 663 12.93 -7.89 12.27
C THR A 663 11.97 -6.91 11.59
N ARG A 664 12.44 -5.70 11.25
CA ARG A 664 11.63 -4.66 10.60
C ARG A 664 11.22 -5.02 9.17
N ILE A 665 12.11 -5.66 8.41
CA ILE A 665 11.77 -6.17 7.06
C ILE A 665 10.75 -7.30 7.19
N ASP A 666 10.94 -8.20 8.15
CA ASP A 666 10.05 -9.33 8.38
C ASP A 666 8.65 -8.87 8.87
N GLU A 667 8.55 -7.78 9.63
CA GLU A 667 7.29 -7.11 9.98
C GLU A 667 6.57 -6.55 8.74
N LEU A 668 7.28 -5.83 7.86
CA LEU A 668 6.72 -5.32 6.59
C LEU A 668 6.22 -6.47 5.69
N VAL A 669 7.01 -7.53 5.58
CA VAL A 669 6.63 -8.75 4.85
C VAL A 669 5.39 -9.40 5.47
N SER A 670 5.29 -9.41 6.80
CA SER A 670 4.12 -9.98 7.49
C SER A 670 2.84 -9.19 7.20
N CYS A 671 2.91 -7.86 7.06
CA CYS A 671 1.79 -7.04 6.60
C CYS A 671 1.32 -7.42 5.20
N PHE A 672 2.26 -7.72 4.30
CA PHE A 672 2.00 -8.15 2.93
C PHE A 672 1.37 -9.55 2.87
N GLU A 673 1.88 -10.51 3.66
CA GLU A 673 1.36 -11.87 3.74
C GLU A 673 -0.03 -11.92 4.38
N ALA A 674 -0.27 -11.15 5.45
CA ALA A 674 -1.52 -11.15 6.19
C ALA A 674 -2.75 -10.78 5.33
N HIS A 675 -2.55 -9.95 4.31
CA HIS A 675 -3.62 -9.47 3.43
C HIS A 675 -3.57 -10.11 2.03
N SER A 676 -2.80 -11.20 1.84
CA SER A 676 -2.79 -11.99 0.61
C SER A 676 -2.43 -11.20 -0.67
N LEU A 677 -1.45 -10.29 -0.59
CA LEU A 677 -0.92 -9.56 -1.77
C LEU A 677 0.13 -10.39 -2.56
N GLY A 678 0.54 -11.54 -2.01
CA GLY A 678 1.48 -12.49 -2.61
C GLY A 678 2.23 -13.30 -1.55
N SER A 679 3.24 -14.04 -1.99
CA SER A 679 4.10 -14.82 -1.10
C SER A 679 5.14 -13.95 -0.38
N ARG A 680 5.85 -14.55 0.58
CA ARG A 680 7.04 -13.94 1.21
C ARG A 680 8.08 -13.45 0.21
N GLU A 681 8.34 -14.24 -0.84
CA GLU A 681 9.33 -13.89 -1.86
C GLU A 681 8.86 -12.68 -2.69
N ASP A 682 7.56 -12.64 -3.04
CA ASP A 682 6.96 -11.49 -3.72
C ASP A 682 7.04 -10.22 -2.87
N ALA A 683 6.79 -10.33 -1.56
CA ALA A 683 6.94 -9.22 -0.62
C ALA A 683 8.37 -8.69 -0.59
N LEU A 684 9.36 -9.59 -0.47
CA LEU A 684 10.78 -9.23 -0.46
C LEU A 684 11.22 -8.60 -1.79
N LEU A 685 10.68 -9.07 -2.92
CA LEU A 685 10.91 -8.47 -4.23
C LEU A 685 10.35 -7.06 -4.38
N CYS A 686 9.29 -6.73 -3.64
CA CYS A 686 8.75 -5.37 -3.62
C CYS A 686 9.49 -4.45 -2.63
N ILE A 687 9.89 -4.99 -1.46
CA ILE A 687 10.40 -4.20 -0.33
C ILE A 687 11.91 -3.95 -0.44
N VAL A 688 12.72 -5.00 -0.67
CA VAL A 688 14.19 -4.92 -0.61
C VAL A 688 14.79 -3.94 -1.63
N PRO A 689 14.33 -3.91 -2.90
CA PRO A 689 14.88 -2.96 -3.89
C PRO A 689 14.61 -1.50 -3.51
N VAL A 690 13.42 -1.21 -2.95
CA VAL A 690 13.07 0.13 -2.46
C VAL A 690 13.98 0.55 -1.31
N LEU A 691 14.21 -0.35 -0.35
CA LEU A 691 15.13 -0.09 0.77
C LEU A 691 16.57 0.10 0.29
N ARG A 692 17.02 -0.67 -0.71
CA ARG A 692 18.37 -0.56 -1.27
C ARG A 692 18.59 0.78 -1.96
N ASN A 693 17.66 1.21 -2.80
CA ASN A 693 17.75 2.50 -3.51
C ASN A 693 17.78 3.71 -2.55
N ARG A 694 17.15 3.59 -1.37
CA ARG A 694 17.19 4.61 -0.32
C ARG A 694 18.36 4.46 0.66
N ASN A 695 19.25 3.48 0.47
CA ASN A 695 20.30 3.11 1.42
C ASN A 695 19.77 2.80 2.84
N LEU A 696 18.53 2.30 2.94
CA LEU A 696 17.87 1.88 4.19
C LEU A 696 18.00 0.37 4.45
N LEU A 697 18.55 -0.39 3.49
CA LEU A 697 18.79 -1.82 3.67
C LEU A 697 19.80 -2.02 4.82
N PRO A 698 19.46 -2.82 5.84
CA PRO A 698 20.29 -2.92 7.03
C PRO A 698 21.64 -3.58 6.75
N ASP A 699 22.64 -3.20 7.53
CA ASP A 699 23.97 -3.78 7.45
C ASP A 699 23.99 -5.19 8.08
N LEU A 700 24.31 -6.21 7.28
CA LEU A 700 24.43 -7.60 7.71
C LEU A 700 25.83 -8.11 7.33
N ALA A 701 26.79 -8.03 8.24
CA ALA A 701 28.14 -8.53 8.04
C ALA A 701 28.54 -9.49 9.17
N ALA A 702 29.67 -10.17 9.01
CA ALA A 702 30.15 -11.14 10.01
C ALA A 702 30.38 -10.54 11.41
N ASP A 703 30.69 -9.25 11.45
CA ASP A 703 31.00 -8.49 12.65
C ASP A 703 29.73 -7.98 13.37
N CYS A 704 28.53 -8.22 12.84
CA CYS A 704 27.27 -7.88 13.53
C CYS A 704 27.14 -8.64 14.86
N ALA A 705 26.64 -7.97 15.90
CA ALA A 705 26.57 -8.52 17.27
C ALA A 705 25.87 -9.88 17.37
N LYS A 706 24.73 -10.07 16.69
CA LYS A 706 24.00 -11.35 16.67
C LYS A 706 24.78 -12.47 15.98
N VAL A 707 25.35 -12.19 14.81
CA VAL A 707 26.19 -13.14 14.06
C VAL A 707 27.39 -13.55 14.89
N ARG A 708 28.03 -12.60 15.58
CA ARG A 708 29.14 -12.85 16.48
C ARG A 708 28.75 -13.71 17.66
N ALA A 709 27.64 -13.38 18.34
CA ALA A 709 27.12 -14.19 19.44
C ALA A 709 26.83 -15.63 18.99
N ARG A 710 26.27 -15.79 17.78
CA ARG A 710 26.02 -17.11 17.18
C ARG A 710 27.31 -17.86 16.83
N ARG A 711 28.32 -17.17 16.30
CA ARG A 711 29.66 -17.71 16.05
C ARG A 711 30.29 -18.21 17.35
N GLU A 712 30.33 -17.39 18.39
CA GLU A 712 30.89 -17.80 19.70
C GLU A 712 30.10 -18.97 20.31
N GLN A 713 28.77 -18.99 20.15
CA GLN A 713 27.95 -20.12 20.55
C GLN A 713 28.36 -21.41 19.81
N LEU A 714 28.57 -21.36 18.50
CA LEU A 714 29.01 -22.52 17.71
C LEU A 714 30.42 -22.99 18.12
N ILE A 715 31.33 -22.06 18.39
CA ILE A 715 32.69 -22.34 18.86
C ILE A 715 32.63 -23.03 20.24
N SER A 716 31.82 -22.52 21.17
CA SER A 716 31.65 -23.10 22.51
C SER A 716 31.07 -24.52 22.47
N GLN A 717 30.28 -24.85 21.45
CA GLN A 717 29.74 -26.19 21.19
C GLN A 717 30.71 -27.10 20.42
N GLY A 718 31.91 -26.63 20.06
CA GLY A 718 32.89 -27.37 19.26
C GLY A 718 32.52 -27.51 17.77
N LYS A 719 31.47 -26.83 17.29
CA LYS A 719 30.98 -26.91 15.90
C LYS A 719 31.68 -25.91 14.97
N TRP A 720 33.00 -26.02 14.87
CA TRP A 720 33.84 -25.11 14.08
C TRP A 720 33.46 -25.05 12.59
N LYS A 721 33.12 -26.20 11.99
CA LYS A 721 32.68 -26.26 10.59
C LYS A 721 31.46 -25.36 10.33
N ASN A 722 30.45 -25.42 11.18
CA ASN A 722 29.26 -24.58 11.05
C ASN A 722 29.57 -23.09 11.23
N ALA A 723 30.58 -22.74 12.05
CA ALA A 723 31.03 -21.35 12.20
C ALA A 723 31.74 -20.85 10.93
N PHE A 724 32.57 -21.68 10.30
CA PHE A 724 33.16 -21.38 9.00
C PHE A 724 32.10 -21.25 7.91
N ASP A 725 31.15 -22.19 7.83
CA ASP A 725 30.08 -22.17 6.84
C ASP A 725 29.21 -20.90 6.99
N LEU A 726 28.93 -20.45 8.22
CA LEU A 726 28.20 -19.21 8.50
C LEU A 726 28.92 -17.97 7.98
N LEU A 727 30.20 -17.80 8.32
CA LEU A 727 30.98 -16.64 7.89
C LEU A 727 31.25 -16.66 6.38
N ARG A 728 31.50 -17.85 5.82
CA ARG A 728 31.67 -18.04 4.39
C ARG A 728 30.40 -17.65 3.63
N TRP A 729 29.23 -18.09 4.10
CA TRP A 729 27.95 -17.71 3.50
C TRP A 729 27.76 -16.17 3.43
N LEU A 730 28.17 -15.45 4.49
CA LEU A 730 28.15 -13.99 4.51
C LEU A 730 29.15 -13.37 3.53
N CYS A 731 30.36 -13.93 3.41
CA CYS A 731 31.36 -13.46 2.46
C CYS A 731 30.91 -13.64 1.00
N GLU A 732 30.28 -14.78 0.69
CA GLU A 732 29.79 -15.10 -0.66
C GLU A 732 28.71 -14.10 -1.15
N ARG A 733 27.93 -13.52 -0.23
CA ARG A 733 26.72 -12.73 -0.54
C ARG A 733 26.80 -11.26 -0.12
N SER A 734 27.93 -10.81 0.42
CA SER A 734 28.11 -9.42 0.83
C SER A 734 28.84 -8.58 -0.23
N GLU A 735 28.60 -7.28 -0.19
CA GLU A 735 29.16 -6.31 -1.12
C GLU A 735 29.84 -5.15 -0.41
N GLY A 736 30.67 -4.40 -1.15
CA GLY A 736 31.35 -3.21 -0.64
C GLY A 736 32.10 -3.43 0.69
N PRO A 737 32.00 -2.50 1.65
CA PRO A 737 32.63 -2.63 2.96
C PRO A 737 32.13 -3.82 3.80
N GLN A 738 30.90 -4.29 3.58
CA GLN A 738 30.35 -5.45 4.29
C GLN A 738 31.13 -6.72 3.97
N PHE A 739 31.53 -6.86 2.69
CA PHE A 739 32.36 -7.96 2.24
C PHE A 739 33.74 -7.95 2.91
N GLN A 740 34.43 -6.80 2.89
CA GLN A 740 35.78 -6.67 3.44
C GLN A 740 35.83 -7.07 4.92
N ARG A 741 34.91 -6.52 5.72
CA ARG A 741 34.78 -6.86 7.15
C ARG A 741 34.43 -8.32 7.37
N SER A 742 33.56 -8.90 6.54
CA SER A 742 33.19 -10.32 6.66
C SER A 742 34.37 -11.25 6.37
N VAL A 743 35.20 -10.89 5.39
CA VAL A 743 36.42 -11.63 5.04
C VAL A 743 37.46 -11.50 6.15
N TYR A 744 37.62 -10.33 6.76
CA TYR A 744 38.50 -10.17 7.93
C TYR A 744 38.04 -11.03 9.11
N GLU A 745 36.76 -11.04 9.46
CA GLU A 745 36.24 -11.92 10.52
C GLU A 745 36.44 -13.42 10.21
N LEU A 746 36.28 -13.83 8.94
CA LEU A 746 36.56 -15.20 8.51
C LEU A 746 38.06 -15.53 8.62
N GLY A 747 38.93 -14.60 8.22
CA GLY A 747 40.39 -14.72 8.37
C GLY A 747 40.80 -14.84 9.85
N TYR A 748 40.20 -14.03 10.73
CA TYR A 748 40.45 -14.11 12.17
C TYR A 748 39.91 -15.42 12.78
N LEU A 749 38.77 -15.93 12.30
CA LEU A 749 38.28 -17.24 12.71
C LEU A 749 39.26 -18.37 12.32
N CYS A 750 39.86 -18.29 11.12
CA CYS A 750 40.92 -19.21 10.71
C CYS A 750 42.14 -19.12 11.66
N LEU A 751 42.56 -17.91 12.03
CA LEU A 751 43.63 -17.67 13.00
C LEU A 751 43.32 -18.34 14.35
N ARG A 752 42.12 -18.12 14.91
CA ARG A 752 41.68 -18.77 16.17
C ARG A 752 41.66 -20.29 16.07
N ALA A 753 41.25 -20.84 14.93
CA ALA A 753 41.23 -22.28 14.70
C ALA A 753 42.65 -22.88 14.65
N LEU A 754 43.61 -22.17 14.05
CA LEU A 754 45.02 -22.56 14.03
C LEU A 754 45.64 -22.54 15.45
N LEU A 755 45.28 -21.57 16.28
CA LEU A 755 45.79 -21.49 17.65
C LEU A 755 45.12 -22.46 18.63
N ASN A 756 44.07 -23.17 18.20
CA ASN A 756 43.31 -24.10 19.04
C ASN A 756 44.17 -25.29 19.54
N ASN A 757 43.75 -25.91 20.64
CA ASN A 757 44.39 -27.11 21.19
C ASN A 757 44.11 -28.39 20.37
N SER A 758 42.99 -28.45 19.64
CA SER A 758 42.62 -29.63 18.86
C SER A 758 43.31 -29.67 17.50
N GLU A 759 44.01 -30.77 17.18
CA GLU A 759 44.63 -30.99 15.87
C GLU A 759 43.61 -31.00 14.71
N THR A 760 42.39 -31.50 14.94
CA THR A 760 41.36 -31.55 13.89
C THR A 760 40.90 -30.14 13.51
N VAL A 761 40.75 -29.26 14.50
CA VAL A 761 40.37 -27.86 14.29
C VAL A 761 41.49 -27.09 13.59
N ARG A 762 42.75 -27.36 13.94
CA ARG A 762 43.92 -26.76 13.27
C ARG A 762 43.99 -27.13 11.79
N LYS A 763 43.79 -28.42 11.46
CA LYS A 763 43.78 -28.88 10.07
C LYS A 763 42.61 -28.27 9.27
N GLU A 764 41.43 -28.18 9.87
CA GLU A 764 40.27 -27.52 9.23
C GLU A 764 40.53 -26.03 9.01
N GLY A 765 41.03 -25.32 10.03
CA GLY A 765 41.40 -23.90 9.92
C GLY A 765 42.43 -23.66 8.82
N PHE A 766 43.47 -24.51 8.74
CA PHE A 766 44.46 -24.43 7.67
C PHE A 766 43.85 -24.69 6.28
N ALA A 767 42.95 -25.66 6.15
CA ALA A 767 42.27 -25.94 4.89
C ALA A 767 41.45 -24.72 4.41
N GLN A 768 40.82 -23.99 5.33
CA GLN A 768 40.12 -22.74 5.00
C GLN A 768 41.09 -21.63 4.60
N VAL A 769 42.25 -21.48 5.25
CA VAL A 769 43.30 -20.53 4.82
C VAL A 769 43.77 -20.84 3.40
N CYS A 770 44.08 -22.10 3.08
CA CYS A 770 44.49 -22.48 1.73
C CYS A 770 43.40 -22.16 0.69
N LYS A 771 42.12 -22.28 1.03
CA LYS A 771 41.03 -21.88 0.12
C LYS A 771 41.00 -20.37 -0.10
N LEU A 772 41.14 -19.57 0.96
CA LEU A 772 41.15 -18.10 0.88
C LEU A 772 42.33 -17.57 0.05
N LEU A 773 43.49 -18.22 0.13
CA LEU A 773 44.68 -17.82 -0.63
C LEU A 773 44.60 -18.19 -2.12
N ASN A 774 43.84 -19.24 -2.47
CA ASN A 774 43.75 -19.74 -3.84
C ASN A 774 42.77 -18.97 -4.73
N SER A 775 41.63 -18.52 -4.18
CA SER A 775 40.55 -17.92 -4.97
C SER A 775 39.69 -16.94 -4.18
N ASP A 776 39.16 -15.90 -4.84
CA ASP A 776 38.13 -15.03 -4.26
C ASP A 776 36.86 -15.84 -4.01
N ILE A 777 36.40 -15.84 -2.76
CA ILE A 777 35.21 -16.57 -2.29
C ILE A 777 33.97 -16.24 -3.14
N ARG A 778 33.82 -14.98 -3.57
CA ARG A 778 32.67 -14.57 -4.38
C ARG A 778 32.75 -15.07 -5.81
N GLU A 779 33.95 -15.16 -6.36
CA GLU A 779 34.13 -15.73 -7.70
C GLU A 779 33.80 -17.22 -7.70
N GLU A 780 34.27 -17.96 -6.70
CA GLU A 780 33.94 -19.38 -6.52
C GLU A 780 32.41 -19.56 -6.40
N PHE A 781 31.74 -18.71 -5.62
CA PHE A 781 30.28 -18.71 -5.50
C PHE A 781 29.58 -18.45 -6.84
N LEU A 782 29.97 -17.39 -7.56
CA LEU A 782 29.35 -17.02 -8.84
C LEU A 782 29.58 -18.08 -9.93
N GLN A 783 30.77 -18.69 -9.98
CA GLN A 783 31.08 -19.79 -10.90
C GLN A 783 30.25 -21.04 -10.57
N THR A 784 30.06 -21.34 -9.29
CA THR A 784 29.23 -22.48 -8.84
C THR A 784 27.78 -22.33 -9.28
N GLN A 785 27.26 -21.09 -9.37
CA GLN A 785 25.92 -20.80 -9.86
C GLN A 785 25.77 -20.89 -11.40
N LYS A 786 26.85 -21.26 -12.14
CA LYS A 786 26.86 -21.41 -13.60
C LYS A 786 26.41 -20.17 -14.37
N ILE A 787 26.67 -18.98 -13.84
CA ILE A 787 26.35 -17.72 -14.52
C ILE A 787 27.44 -17.40 -15.55
N LEU A 788 27.05 -17.17 -16.79
CA LEU A 788 27.89 -16.44 -17.76
C LEU A 788 27.99 -14.99 -17.27
N LEU A 789 29.09 -14.65 -16.58
CA LEU A 789 29.34 -13.26 -16.22
C LEU A 789 29.45 -12.42 -17.50
N PRO A 790 28.71 -11.31 -17.64
CA PRO A 790 28.93 -10.35 -18.71
C PRO A 790 30.39 -9.88 -18.71
N SER A 791 30.97 -9.64 -19.89
CA SER A 791 32.34 -9.14 -20.04
C SER A 791 32.62 -7.86 -19.23
N ASP A 792 31.58 -7.09 -18.96
CA ASP A 792 31.62 -5.79 -18.30
C ASP A 792 31.60 -5.90 -16.77
N TRP A 793 31.31 -7.08 -16.21
CA TRP A 793 31.39 -7.38 -14.77
C TRP A 793 32.83 -7.71 -14.32
N SER A 794 33.82 -7.12 -15.00
CA SER A 794 35.23 -7.22 -14.63
C SER A 794 35.46 -6.69 -13.21
N MET A 795 36.36 -7.33 -12.48
CA MET A 795 36.71 -6.91 -11.13
C MET A 795 37.31 -5.51 -11.18
N SER A 796 36.82 -4.60 -10.34
CA SER A 796 37.49 -3.30 -10.19
C SER A 796 38.94 -3.55 -9.80
N GLN A 797 39.86 -2.79 -10.41
CA GLN A 797 41.30 -2.92 -10.15
C GLN A 797 41.59 -2.83 -8.64
N ASP A 798 40.91 -1.91 -7.95
CA ASP A 798 40.97 -1.73 -6.50
C ASP A 798 40.62 -3.00 -5.71
N ARG A 799 39.65 -3.81 -6.18
CA ARG A 799 39.25 -5.05 -5.51
C ARG A 799 40.32 -6.12 -5.65
N ILE A 800 40.94 -6.23 -6.83
CA ILE A 800 42.04 -7.18 -7.08
C ILE A 800 43.22 -6.83 -6.18
N GLU A 801 43.57 -5.54 -6.11
CA GLU A 801 44.66 -5.05 -5.27
C GLU A 801 44.38 -5.27 -3.79
N TRP A 802 43.17 -4.97 -3.33
CA TRP A 802 42.72 -5.26 -1.97
C TRP A 802 42.81 -6.76 -1.63
N TRP A 803 42.32 -7.65 -2.51
CA TRP A 803 42.36 -9.09 -2.28
C TRP A 803 43.80 -9.62 -2.23
N ARG A 804 44.70 -9.09 -3.07
CA ARG A 804 46.13 -9.42 -3.02
C ARG A 804 46.75 -8.99 -1.69
N SER A 805 46.47 -7.78 -1.22
CA SER A 805 46.93 -7.30 0.10
C SER A 805 46.46 -8.23 1.21
N PHE A 806 45.15 -8.48 1.28
CA PHE A 806 44.56 -9.40 2.26
C PHE A 806 45.20 -10.80 2.22
N SER A 807 45.40 -11.35 1.02
CA SER A 807 46.00 -12.69 0.84
C SER A 807 47.46 -12.71 1.29
N SER A 808 48.23 -11.65 1.02
CA SER A 808 49.61 -11.55 1.51
C SER A 808 49.69 -11.43 3.03
N GLU A 809 48.83 -10.61 3.64
CA GLU A 809 48.76 -10.42 5.09
C GLU A 809 48.33 -11.72 5.79
N LEU A 810 47.24 -12.36 5.34
CA LEU A 810 46.77 -13.64 5.88
C LEU A 810 47.82 -14.75 5.69
N GLY A 811 48.44 -14.82 4.52
CA GLY A 811 49.50 -15.78 4.23
C GLY A 811 50.69 -15.62 5.18
N TRP A 812 51.15 -14.38 5.39
CA TRP A 812 52.23 -14.08 6.33
C TRP A 812 51.88 -14.52 7.75
N THR A 813 50.66 -14.24 8.24
CA THR A 813 50.24 -14.71 9.57
C THR A 813 50.25 -16.24 9.68
N ALA A 814 49.79 -16.95 8.65
CA ALA A 814 49.81 -18.41 8.62
C ALA A 814 51.24 -18.96 8.60
N TRP A 815 52.17 -18.29 7.92
CA TRP A 815 53.60 -18.62 7.94
C TRP A 815 54.19 -18.45 9.34
N SER A 816 53.98 -17.30 9.98
CA SER A 816 54.49 -17.04 11.33
C SER A 816 53.97 -18.04 12.37
N ILE A 817 52.70 -18.45 12.26
CA ILE A 817 52.15 -19.51 13.13
C ILE A 817 52.83 -20.86 12.88
N SER A 818 53.20 -21.16 11.63
CA SER A 818 53.86 -22.43 11.31
C SER A 818 55.26 -22.54 11.91
N GLU A 819 55.95 -21.41 12.07
CA GLU A 819 57.29 -21.32 12.68
C GLU A 819 57.24 -21.33 14.21
N GLU A 820 56.34 -20.52 14.80
CA GLU A 820 56.31 -20.30 16.25
C GLU A 820 55.48 -21.33 17.03
N VAL A 821 54.44 -21.93 16.42
CA VAL A 821 53.52 -22.82 17.13
C VAL A 821 53.92 -24.30 16.99
N PRO A 822 54.13 -25.03 18.10
CA PRO A 822 54.55 -26.43 18.05
C PRO A 822 53.53 -27.33 17.32
N GLY A 823 54.04 -28.17 16.40
CA GLY A 823 53.23 -29.15 15.67
C GLY A 823 52.50 -28.60 14.43
N MET A 824 52.95 -27.47 13.89
CA MET A 824 52.41 -26.84 12.68
C MET A 824 53.26 -27.03 11.41
N SER A 825 54.32 -27.84 11.47
CA SER A 825 55.25 -28.09 10.34
C SER A 825 54.59 -28.70 9.10
N PHE A 826 53.38 -29.28 9.23
CA PHE A 826 52.61 -29.78 8.09
C PHE A 826 52.13 -28.67 7.14
N MET A 827 52.13 -27.41 7.57
CA MET A 827 51.64 -26.27 6.79
C MET A 827 52.68 -25.77 5.76
N GLU A 828 53.97 -25.88 6.07
CA GLU A 828 55.06 -25.28 5.27
C GLU A 828 55.06 -25.70 3.78
N PRO A 829 54.85 -26.98 3.41
CA PRO A 829 54.88 -27.38 1.99
C PRO A 829 53.77 -26.72 1.18
N ALA A 830 52.58 -26.59 1.77
CA ALA A 830 51.44 -25.97 1.12
C ALA A 830 51.61 -24.44 1.02
N LEU A 831 52.12 -23.77 2.05
CA LEU A 831 52.40 -22.33 2.00
C LEU A 831 53.47 -21.98 0.96
N LYS A 832 54.52 -22.80 0.82
CA LYS A 832 55.54 -22.66 -0.24
C LYS A 832 54.92 -22.81 -1.64
N SER A 833 54.00 -23.75 -1.82
CA SER A 833 53.32 -23.95 -3.12
C SER A 833 52.43 -22.76 -3.53
N LEU A 834 51.94 -22.00 -2.55
CA LEU A 834 51.08 -20.83 -2.74
C LEU A 834 51.86 -19.51 -2.88
N ASN A 835 53.19 -19.54 -2.92
CA ASN A 835 54.08 -18.37 -3.00
C ASN A 835 53.80 -17.31 -1.91
N VAL A 836 53.50 -17.77 -0.69
CA VAL A 836 53.24 -16.88 0.45
C VAL A 836 54.52 -16.09 0.81
N PRO A 837 54.44 -14.77 1.03
CA PRO A 837 55.59 -13.96 1.41
C PRO A 837 56.08 -14.30 2.83
N GLN A 838 57.39 -14.49 2.98
CA GLN A 838 58.04 -14.73 4.28
C GLN A 838 58.22 -13.43 5.08
N SER A 839 58.26 -12.28 4.41
CA SER A 839 58.29 -10.95 5.02
C SER A 839 57.38 -10.00 4.27
N LEU A 840 56.75 -9.07 5.01
CA LEU A 840 55.90 -8.03 4.46
C LEU A 840 56.72 -6.75 4.19
N PRO A 841 56.51 -6.06 3.06
CA PRO A 841 57.27 -4.86 2.71
C PRO A 841 56.68 -3.59 3.35
N GLY A 842 57.38 -2.98 4.32
CA GLY A 842 56.94 -1.73 4.95
C GLY A 842 57.99 -1.12 5.88
N VAL A 843 57.99 0.21 6.06
CA VAL A 843 58.92 0.96 6.91
C VAL A 843 58.11 1.92 7.80
N ILE A 844 58.53 2.14 9.04
CA ILE A 844 57.91 3.12 9.95
C ILE A 844 58.52 4.50 9.70
N GLY A 845 57.69 5.51 9.44
CA GLY A 845 58.10 6.91 9.25
C GLY A 845 58.89 7.24 7.97
N THR A 846 59.29 8.51 7.82
CA THR A 846 60.01 9.03 6.64
C THR A 846 61.52 8.75 6.65
N GLY A 847 62.03 8.07 7.68
CA GLY A 847 63.44 7.74 7.86
C GLY A 847 63.60 6.26 8.17
N GLN A 848 64.59 5.62 7.53
CA GLN A 848 64.88 4.19 7.53
C GLN A 848 65.26 3.62 8.92
N ASP A 849 64.35 3.58 9.89
CA ASP A 849 64.57 2.84 11.14
C ASP A 849 64.19 1.37 10.97
N LEU A 850 65.12 0.61 10.39
CA LEU A 850 64.99 -0.83 10.19
C LEU A 850 64.79 -1.58 11.51
N GLN A 851 65.39 -1.10 12.60
CA GLN A 851 65.29 -1.74 13.91
C GLN A 851 63.89 -1.61 14.50
N ALA A 852 63.32 -0.40 14.48
CA ALA A 852 61.94 -0.17 14.93
C ALA A 852 60.92 -0.97 14.10
N THR A 853 61.17 -1.14 12.80
CA THR A 853 60.33 -1.94 11.91
C THR A 853 60.42 -3.43 12.26
N GLU A 854 61.62 -3.97 12.49
CA GLU A 854 61.80 -5.37 12.92
C GLU A 854 61.15 -5.63 14.29
N ASP A 855 61.27 -4.70 15.23
CA ASP A 855 60.68 -4.82 16.56
C ASP A 855 59.14 -4.72 16.50
N ALA A 856 58.59 -3.85 15.65
CA ALA A 856 57.15 -3.79 15.37
C ALA A 856 56.61 -5.09 14.75
N MET A 857 57.32 -5.65 13.75
CA MET A 857 56.96 -6.92 13.12
C MET A 857 56.99 -8.07 14.14
N ARG A 858 58.03 -8.13 14.97
CA ARG A 858 58.14 -9.15 16.03
C ARG A 858 57.02 -9.01 17.06
N SER A 859 56.71 -7.79 17.49
CA SER A 859 55.59 -7.49 18.39
C SER A 859 54.24 -7.93 17.78
N MET A 860 54.01 -7.65 16.49
CA MET A 860 52.81 -8.13 15.77
C MET A 860 52.74 -9.67 15.73
N GLN A 861 53.85 -10.34 15.44
CA GLN A 861 53.93 -11.81 15.45
C GLN A 861 53.63 -12.39 16.84
N ASP A 862 54.21 -11.81 17.89
CA ASP A 862 53.99 -12.23 19.28
C ASP A 862 52.50 -12.11 19.66
N TRP A 863 51.84 -11.01 19.28
CA TRP A 863 50.40 -10.82 19.53
C TRP A 863 49.52 -11.83 18.79
N LEU A 864 49.80 -12.06 17.50
CA LEU A 864 48.98 -12.93 16.66
C LEU A 864 49.21 -14.43 16.94
N THR A 865 50.35 -14.83 17.49
CA THR A 865 50.66 -16.23 17.83
C THR A 865 50.31 -16.61 19.28
N LEU A 866 49.88 -15.65 20.09
CA LEU A 866 49.58 -15.83 21.51
C LEU A 866 48.45 -16.85 21.75
N ARG A 867 48.78 -18.02 22.34
CA ARG A 867 47.81 -19.06 22.78
C ARG A 867 47.30 -18.88 24.21
N ASP A 868 48.21 -18.68 25.17
CA ASP A 868 47.90 -18.59 26.59
C ASP A 868 48.68 -17.45 27.28
N LEU A 869 47.93 -16.55 27.93
CA LEU A 869 48.46 -15.43 28.74
C LEU A 869 49.35 -15.85 29.91
N VAL A 870 49.26 -17.11 30.36
CA VAL A 870 49.98 -17.59 31.55
C VAL A 870 51.44 -17.94 31.23
N ASN A 871 51.72 -18.43 30.00
CA ASN A 871 53.06 -18.85 29.58
C ASN A 871 53.86 -17.72 28.94
N ALA A 872 53.19 -16.75 28.30
CA ALA A 872 53.80 -15.51 27.84
C ALA A 872 53.95 -14.59 29.06
N GLY A 873 55.08 -14.68 29.76
CA GLY A 873 55.31 -13.95 31.01
C GLY A 873 54.78 -12.52 30.97
N PHE A 874 53.91 -12.18 31.93
CA PHE A 874 53.18 -10.91 32.11
C PHE A 874 54.04 -9.62 32.04
N ARG A 875 55.37 -9.74 31.93
CA ARG A 875 56.33 -8.63 31.77
C ARG A 875 56.44 -8.08 30.35
N ARG A 876 56.27 -8.87 29.28
CA ARG A 876 56.37 -8.36 27.89
C ARG A 876 55.18 -7.49 27.47
N LEU A 877 54.00 -7.74 28.04
CA LEU A 877 52.74 -7.02 27.75
C LEU A 877 52.67 -5.59 28.33
N ARG A 878 53.76 -5.12 28.97
CA ARG A 878 53.82 -3.88 29.74
C ARG A 878 54.61 -2.77 29.04
N GLU A 879 55.27 -3.07 27.93
CA GLU A 879 55.99 -2.06 27.16
C GLU A 879 55.00 -1.37 26.21
N GLU A 880 54.42 -0.25 26.65
CA GLU A 880 53.51 0.60 25.86
C GLU A 880 54.10 0.92 24.47
N GLU A 881 55.42 0.98 24.38
CA GLU A 881 56.19 1.23 23.17
C GLU A 881 56.00 0.13 22.11
N ASP A 882 56.03 -1.16 22.50
CA ASP A 882 55.88 -2.29 21.56
C ASP A 882 54.48 -2.37 20.96
N ASN A 883 53.46 -2.04 21.77
CA ASN A 883 52.05 -1.97 21.34
C ASN A 883 51.82 -0.78 20.41
N ARG A 884 52.48 0.35 20.69
CA ARG A 884 52.47 1.52 19.80
C ARG A 884 53.12 1.15 18.47
N LEU A 885 54.36 0.67 18.48
CA LEU A 885 55.13 0.36 17.27
C LEU A 885 54.40 -0.60 16.32
N CYS A 886 53.83 -1.70 16.83
CA CYS A 886 53.12 -2.66 15.98
C CYS A 886 51.81 -2.09 15.38
N PHE A 887 51.08 -1.28 16.14
CA PHE A 887 49.88 -0.60 15.65
C PHE A 887 50.22 0.46 14.59
N GLU A 888 51.21 1.31 14.86
CA GLU A 888 51.66 2.36 13.94
C GLU A 888 52.17 1.75 12.63
N TRP A 889 52.95 0.67 12.70
CA TRP A 889 53.44 -0.06 11.53
C TRP A 889 52.30 -0.58 10.65
N ALA A 890 51.24 -1.14 11.24
CA ALA A 890 50.09 -1.63 10.49
C ALA A 890 49.29 -0.49 9.82
N VAL A 891 49.13 0.65 10.50
CA VAL A 891 48.42 1.82 9.95
C VAL A 891 49.21 2.50 8.84
N GLU A 892 50.50 2.77 9.04
CA GLU A 892 51.34 3.51 8.08
C GLU A 892 51.54 2.74 6.76
N ASN A 893 51.52 1.41 6.81
CA ASN A 893 51.67 0.55 5.63
C ASN A 893 50.34 0.07 5.04
N ASN A 894 49.19 0.56 5.54
CA ASN A 894 47.84 0.16 5.12
C ASN A 894 47.56 -1.34 5.24
N TYR A 895 48.15 -2.02 6.24
CA TYR A 895 47.87 -3.42 6.56
C TYR A 895 46.56 -3.56 7.34
N HIS A 896 45.47 -3.38 6.62
CA HIS A 896 44.12 -3.37 7.19
C HIS A 896 43.73 -4.72 7.81
N CYS A 897 44.19 -5.85 7.25
CA CYS A 897 43.88 -7.18 7.77
C CYS A 897 44.61 -7.43 9.11
N LEU A 898 45.91 -7.12 9.15
CA LEU A 898 46.71 -7.27 10.38
C LEU A 898 46.21 -6.35 11.50
N LEU A 899 45.89 -5.10 11.17
CA LEU A 899 45.30 -4.16 12.12
C LEU A 899 43.98 -4.70 12.68
N TYR A 900 43.12 -5.26 11.83
CA TYR A 900 41.86 -5.86 12.25
C TYR A 900 42.07 -7.05 13.20
N PHE A 901 43.03 -7.94 12.89
CA PHE A 901 43.33 -9.10 13.74
C PHE A 901 43.91 -8.69 15.09
N LEU A 902 44.81 -7.71 15.11
CA LEU A 902 45.38 -7.17 16.34
C LEU A 902 44.28 -6.61 17.25
N LEU A 903 43.38 -5.79 16.69
CA LEU A 903 42.27 -5.20 17.43
C LEU A 903 41.32 -6.26 17.98
N LEU A 904 40.94 -7.27 17.18
CA LEU A 904 40.12 -8.37 17.67
C LEU A 904 40.81 -9.15 18.80
N LYS A 905 42.12 -9.34 18.70
CA LYS A 905 42.90 -10.00 19.76
C LYS A 905 42.88 -9.18 21.05
N TRP A 906 43.03 -7.87 20.96
CA TRP A 906 42.93 -6.97 22.11
C TRP A 906 41.52 -6.98 22.73
N VAL A 907 40.47 -7.04 21.90
CA VAL A 907 39.08 -7.18 22.35
C VAL A 907 38.83 -8.51 23.08
N GLU A 908 39.33 -9.63 22.56
CA GLU A 908 39.21 -10.94 23.23
C GLU A 908 39.88 -10.97 24.60
N LEU A 909 40.92 -10.16 24.79
CA LEU A 909 41.67 -10.06 26.03
C LEU A 909 41.13 -8.97 26.98
N ASN A 910 40.11 -8.22 26.58
CA ASN A 910 39.55 -7.11 27.34
C ASN A 910 39.15 -7.51 28.77
N ASP A 911 38.50 -8.68 28.95
CA ASP A 911 38.08 -9.17 30.28
C ASP A 911 39.26 -9.41 31.23
N ARG A 912 40.46 -9.65 30.69
CA ARG A 912 41.68 -9.92 31.47
C ARG A 912 42.58 -8.70 31.56
N ILE A 913 42.59 -7.86 30.52
CA ILE A 913 43.45 -6.69 30.37
C ILE A 913 42.60 -5.51 29.83
N PRO A 914 41.79 -4.84 30.67
CA PRO A 914 40.84 -3.83 30.21
C PRO A 914 41.48 -2.60 29.54
N PHE A 915 42.70 -2.25 29.95
CA PHE A 915 43.38 -1.05 29.44
C PHE A 915 43.80 -1.16 27.96
N LEU A 916 43.84 -2.37 27.36
CA LEU A 916 44.19 -2.54 25.95
C LEU A 916 43.21 -1.81 25.02
N ILE A 917 41.93 -1.76 25.39
CA ILE A 917 40.91 -1.04 24.61
C ILE A 917 41.16 0.46 24.65
N THR A 918 41.50 1.00 25.81
CA THR A 918 41.85 2.43 25.96
C THR A 918 43.11 2.76 25.16
N ILE A 919 44.13 1.89 25.17
CA ILE A 919 45.32 2.04 24.31
C ILE A 919 44.91 2.02 22.84
N ALA A 920 44.04 1.09 22.44
CA ALA A 920 43.59 0.96 21.05
C ALA A 920 42.89 2.23 20.55
N TYR A 921 41.97 2.79 21.34
CA TYR A 921 41.30 4.05 21.01
C TYR A 921 42.26 5.25 21.02
N THR A 922 43.20 5.29 21.97
CA THR A 922 44.22 6.33 22.04
C THR A 922 45.08 6.31 20.78
N LEU A 923 45.59 5.14 20.37
CA LEU A 923 46.41 4.97 19.16
C LEU A 923 45.62 5.19 17.86
N ALA A 924 44.36 4.77 17.83
CA ALA A 924 43.47 5.04 16.70
C ALA A 924 43.26 6.55 16.51
N ALA A 925 43.06 7.28 17.62
CA ALA A 925 42.90 8.73 17.61
C ALA A 925 44.19 9.47 17.24
N THR A 926 45.36 9.03 17.74
CA THR A 926 46.65 9.66 17.40
C THR A 926 47.02 9.50 15.92
N LYS A 927 46.75 8.33 15.32
CA LYS A 927 47.06 8.07 13.90
C LYS A 927 45.89 8.35 12.95
N HIS A 928 44.79 8.92 13.45
CA HIS A 928 43.56 9.17 12.68
C HIS A 928 43.04 7.93 11.92
N SER A 929 43.15 6.75 12.55
CA SER A 929 42.73 5.49 11.94
C SER A 929 41.23 5.26 12.14
N HIS A 930 40.43 5.75 11.19
CA HIS A 930 38.98 5.54 11.20
C HIS A 930 38.60 4.05 11.15
N LEU A 931 39.39 3.23 10.44
CA LEU A 931 39.20 1.77 10.40
C LEU A 931 39.31 1.15 11.80
N ALA A 932 40.29 1.57 12.61
CA ALA A 932 40.50 1.04 13.95
C ALA A 932 39.35 1.42 14.88
N THR A 933 38.98 2.71 14.91
CA THR A 933 37.87 3.22 15.73
C THR A 933 36.54 2.52 15.38
N GLN A 934 36.22 2.41 14.09
CA GLN A 934 35.01 1.72 13.64
C GLN A 934 35.04 0.22 13.95
N THR A 935 36.19 -0.43 13.85
CA THR A 935 36.33 -1.86 14.18
C THR A 935 36.04 -2.08 15.66
N LEU A 936 36.66 -1.30 16.55
CA LEU A 936 36.45 -1.37 17.99
C LEU A 936 34.97 -1.15 18.36
N LEU A 937 34.37 -0.05 17.89
CA LEU A 937 32.96 0.25 18.14
C LEU A 937 32.03 -0.86 17.66
N ARG A 938 32.30 -1.43 16.49
CA ARG A 938 31.53 -2.57 15.97
C ARG A 938 31.68 -3.79 16.82
N GLN A 939 32.85 -4.01 17.41
CA GLN A 939 33.05 -5.05 18.41
C GLN A 939 32.31 -4.80 19.73
N GLY A 940 31.63 -3.66 19.89
CA GLY A 940 30.83 -3.34 21.07
C GLY A 940 31.69 -2.90 22.26
N THR A 941 32.92 -2.44 22.01
CA THR A 941 33.77 -1.89 23.07
C THR A 941 33.26 -0.52 23.50
N ASN A 942 33.41 -0.22 24.78
CA ASN A 942 33.14 1.11 25.31
C ASN A 942 34.26 2.08 24.91
N ILE A 943 33.94 3.14 24.17
CA ILE A 943 34.90 4.17 23.77
C ILE A 943 35.42 4.96 24.98
N ASP A 944 34.63 5.03 26.05
CA ASP A 944 34.98 5.67 27.32
C ASP A 944 35.58 4.67 28.33
N ALA A 945 36.08 3.52 27.87
CA ALA A 945 36.85 2.62 28.71
C ALA A 945 38.10 3.30 29.26
N THR A 946 38.39 3.08 30.54
CA THR A 946 39.52 3.73 31.23
C THR A 946 40.73 2.81 31.34
N ASP A 947 41.93 3.39 31.29
CA ASP A 947 43.18 2.70 31.59
C ASP A 947 43.34 2.41 33.10
N VAL A 948 44.51 1.89 33.50
CA VAL A 948 44.80 1.56 34.91
C VAL A 948 44.91 2.80 35.81
N GLN A 949 45.03 3.99 35.25
CA GLN A 949 45.04 5.28 35.94
C GLN A 949 43.65 5.93 35.97
N GLY A 950 42.65 5.34 35.31
CA GLY A 950 41.30 5.89 35.21
C GLY A 950 41.12 6.88 34.06
N HIS A 951 42.08 7.01 33.14
CA HIS A 951 41.98 7.93 32.01
C HIS A 951 41.29 7.29 30.80
N THR A 952 40.40 8.02 30.15
CA THR A 952 39.82 7.62 28.86
C THR A 952 40.76 7.98 27.70
N ALA A 953 40.51 7.42 26.52
CA ALA A 953 41.23 7.83 25.32
C ALA A 953 41.07 9.34 25.04
N LEU A 954 39.86 9.88 25.27
CA LEU A 954 39.58 11.31 25.12
C LEU A 954 40.38 12.16 26.11
N PHE A 955 40.51 11.71 27.36
CA PHE A 955 41.38 12.37 28.35
C PHE A 955 42.83 12.43 27.87
N ASN A 956 43.37 11.31 27.37
CA ASN A 956 44.75 11.23 26.89
C ASN A 956 44.99 12.17 25.69
N GLN A 957 44.06 12.24 24.74
CA GLN A 957 44.15 13.19 23.61
C GLN A 957 44.05 14.65 24.07
N ALA A 958 43.17 14.94 25.04
CA ALA A 958 43.00 16.26 25.61
C ALA A 958 44.25 16.74 26.38
N ALA A 959 44.90 15.86 27.15
CA ALA A 959 46.13 16.17 27.88
C ALA A 959 47.29 16.58 26.96
N VAL A 960 47.37 16.00 25.76
CA VAL A 960 48.41 16.30 24.77
C VAL A 960 47.97 17.41 23.80
N GLY A 961 46.69 17.81 23.81
CA GLY A 961 46.16 18.88 22.95
C GLY A 961 45.93 18.44 21.51
N HIS A 962 45.76 17.14 21.26
CA HIS A 962 45.63 16.58 19.92
C HIS A 962 44.21 16.75 19.37
N VAL A 963 43.96 17.89 18.72
CA VAL A 963 42.62 18.34 18.30
C VAL A 963 41.94 17.34 17.39
N GLU A 964 42.63 16.85 16.37
CA GLU A 964 42.06 15.94 15.37
C GLU A 964 41.70 14.57 15.99
N GLY A 965 42.47 14.11 16.99
CA GLY A 965 42.14 12.91 17.76
C GLY A 965 40.91 13.11 18.67
N ILE A 966 40.77 14.29 19.25
CA ILE A 966 39.58 14.69 20.03
C ILE A 966 38.33 14.70 19.15
N VAL A 967 38.40 15.33 17.97
CA VAL A 967 37.29 15.33 16.98
C VAL A 967 36.91 13.90 16.63
N MET A 968 37.88 13.05 16.30
CA MET A 968 37.62 11.66 15.92
C MET A 968 36.86 10.90 17.02
N LEU A 969 37.27 11.01 18.27
CA LEU A 969 36.62 10.31 19.38
C LEU A 969 35.21 10.84 19.65
N LEU A 970 35.03 12.16 19.64
CA LEU A 970 33.74 12.80 19.89
C LEU A 970 32.73 12.53 18.76
N ASP A 971 33.15 12.60 17.49
CA ASP A 971 32.31 12.27 16.33
C ASP A 971 31.86 10.79 16.34
N ASN A 972 32.63 9.94 17.02
CA ASN A 972 32.35 8.51 17.20
C ASN A 972 31.62 8.20 18.53
N GLY A 973 31.15 9.23 19.25
CA GLY A 973 30.26 9.09 20.40
C GLY A 973 30.93 8.99 21.77
N ALA A 974 32.20 9.41 21.90
CA ALA A 974 32.82 9.56 23.22
C ALA A 974 32.12 10.65 24.05
N ASP A 975 31.92 10.41 25.34
CA ASP A 975 31.34 11.42 26.23
C ASP A 975 32.33 12.57 26.42
N PRO A 976 31.97 13.84 26.09
CA PRO A 976 32.85 14.99 26.28
C PRO A 976 33.30 15.19 27.73
N ASN A 977 32.57 14.64 28.70
CA ASN A 977 32.90 14.68 30.13
C ASN A 977 33.75 13.49 30.61
N GLY A 978 34.02 12.51 29.73
CA GLY A 978 34.74 11.28 30.05
C GLY A 978 33.89 10.24 30.77
N SER A 979 34.55 9.24 31.36
CA SER A 979 33.87 8.11 32.00
C SER A 979 33.25 8.47 33.35
N ASN A 980 32.00 8.05 33.55
CA ASN A 980 31.34 8.13 34.86
C ASN A 980 32.01 7.27 35.94
N GLU A 981 32.74 6.23 35.55
CA GLU A 981 33.43 5.33 36.49
C GLU A 981 34.73 5.96 37.04
N ALA A 982 35.27 6.95 36.33
CA ALA A 982 36.46 7.70 36.72
C ALA A 982 36.14 9.21 36.77
N PRO A 983 35.30 9.67 37.72
CA PRO A 983 34.85 11.06 37.80
C PRO A 983 35.98 12.07 38.06
N ASN A 984 37.19 11.60 38.35
CA ASN A 984 38.37 12.42 38.60
C ASN A 984 39.19 12.69 37.32
N ALA A 985 38.89 12.01 36.21
CA ALA A 985 39.61 12.09 34.94
C ALA A 985 38.77 12.83 33.89
N ARG A 986 38.66 14.16 33.99
CA ARG A 986 37.87 14.98 33.07
C ARG A 986 38.70 15.46 31.87
N PRO A 987 38.29 15.19 30.63
CA PRO A 987 39.01 15.65 29.43
C PRO A 987 39.18 17.17 29.37
N LEU A 988 38.15 17.94 29.76
CA LEU A 988 38.21 19.40 29.78
C LEU A 988 39.29 19.92 30.73
N ILE A 989 39.37 19.36 31.94
CA ILE A 989 40.39 19.74 32.93
C ILE A 989 41.79 19.36 32.42
N ALA A 990 41.95 18.21 31.77
CA ALA A 990 43.22 17.80 31.18
C ALA A 990 43.70 18.76 30.08
N ALA A 991 42.80 19.20 29.19
CA ALA A 991 43.10 20.19 28.16
C ALA A 991 43.51 21.55 28.77
N VAL A 992 42.82 21.98 29.83
CA VAL A 992 43.15 23.22 30.55
C VAL A 992 44.50 23.12 31.26
N TYR A 993 44.77 21.99 31.93
CA TYR A 993 46.03 21.76 32.62
C TYR A 993 47.22 21.80 31.63
N GLY A 994 47.02 21.28 30.41
CA GLY A 994 47.99 21.36 29.32
C GLY A 994 48.08 22.73 28.62
N GLY A 995 47.18 23.67 28.90
CA GLY A 995 47.13 24.99 28.26
C GLY A 995 46.61 24.97 26.81
N HIS A 996 45.87 23.92 26.42
CA HIS A 996 45.48 23.68 25.02
C HIS A 996 44.17 24.37 24.65
N LEU A 997 44.23 25.67 24.35
CA LEU A 997 43.04 26.51 24.06
C LEU A 997 42.09 25.89 23.02
N MET A 998 42.62 25.33 21.93
CA MET A 998 41.79 24.77 20.86
C MET A 998 41.07 23.48 21.30
N ALA A 999 41.73 22.64 22.10
CA ALA A 999 41.12 21.44 22.68
C ALA A 999 40.01 21.80 23.68
N VAL A 1000 40.20 22.85 24.49
CA VAL A 1000 39.18 23.39 25.40
C VAL A 1000 37.97 23.88 24.61
N ALA A 1001 38.18 24.68 23.57
CA ALA A 1001 37.09 25.20 22.73
C ALA A 1001 36.27 24.07 22.08
N LEU A 1002 36.97 23.05 21.56
CA LEU A 1002 36.32 21.92 20.92
C LEU A 1002 35.49 21.10 21.91
N LEU A 1003 36.04 20.77 23.09
CA LEU A 1003 35.31 20.00 24.11
C LEU A 1003 34.04 20.72 24.58
N LEU A 1004 34.11 22.04 24.79
CA LEU A 1004 32.95 22.87 25.16
C LEU A 1004 31.91 22.90 24.03
N GLN A 1005 32.33 22.98 22.77
CA GLN A 1005 31.42 22.96 21.62
C GLN A 1005 30.65 21.63 21.51
N TYR A 1006 31.28 20.51 21.89
CA TYR A 1006 30.65 19.19 21.95
C TYR A 1006 29.85 18.96 23.25
N GLY A 1007 29.74 19.97 24.12
CA GLY A 1007 28.88 19.91 25.31
C GLY A 1007 29.58 19.44 26.59
N ALA A 1008 30.91 19.56 26.69
CA ALA A 1008 31.60 19.36 27.96
C ALA A 1008 31.09 20.36 29.03
N ASP A 1009 30.83 19.86 30.23
CA ASP A 1009 30.39 20.67 31.37
C ASP A 1009 31.59 21.41 31.99
N ALA A 1010 31.58 22.74 31.86
CA ALA A 1010 32.63 23.62 32.35
C ALA A 1010 32.76 23.64 33.89
N ASN A 1011 31.73 23.19 34.61
CA ASN A 1011 31.63 23.28 36.07
C ASN A 1011 32.00 22.00 36.79
N MET A 1012 32.28 20.92 36.06
CA MET A 1012 32.78 19.69 36.66
C MET A 1012 34.14 19.92 37.33
N THR A 1013 34.29 19.32 38.51
CA THR A 1013 35.51 19.43 39.32
C THR A 1013 36.29 18.12 39.32
N ASP A 1014 37.62 18.23 39.51
CA ASP A 1014 38.47 17.08 39.77
C ASP A 1014 38.36 16.56 41.22
N GLN A 1015 39.20 15.58 41.57
CA GLN A 1015 39.28 15.00 42.92
C GLN A 1015 39.69 15.98 44.03
N HIS A 1016 40.20 17.16 43.67
CA HIS A 1016 40.58 18.22 44.60
C HIS A 1016 39.50 19.31 44.70
N GLY A 1017 38.36 19.13 44.02
CA GLY A 1017 37.30 20.13 43.94
C GLY A 1017 37.64 21.31 43.03
N MET A 1018 38.68 21.18 42.19
CA MET A 1018 39.10 22.24 41.27
C MET A 1018 38.34 22.13 39.95
N SER A 1019 37.67 23.21 39.54
CA SER A 1019 37.03 23.31 38.22
C SER A 1019 38.04 23.67 37.12
N ALA A 1020 37.64 23.51 35.86
CA ALA A 1020 38.41 23.97 34.71
C ALA A 1020 38.77 25.47 34.81
N LEU A 1021 37.83 26.31 35.27
CA LEU A 1021 38.05 27.75 35.47
C LEU A 1021 39.15 28.00 36.51
N LEU A 1022 39.09 27.32 37.66
CA LEU A 1022 40.07 27.50 38.73
C LEU A 1022 41.48 27.05 38.30
N TRP A 1023 41.59 25.97 37.51
CA TRP A 1023 42.86 25.54 36.92
C TRP A 1023 43.42 26.56 35.92
N ALA A 1024 42.58 27.07 35.01
CA ALA A 1024 42.98 28.09 34.03
C ALA A 1024 43.46 29.37 34.72
N MET A 1025 42.77 29.79 35.78
CA MET A 1025 43.17 30.93 36.60
C MET A 1025 44.49 30.68 37.32
N ALA A 1026 44.64 29.51 37.97
CA ALA A 1026 45.86 29.12 38.68
C ALA A 1026 47.12 29.18 37.80
N SER A 1027 46.96 28.84 36.52
CA SER A 1027 48.01 28.84 35.50
C SER A 1027 48.11 30.14 34.68
N ASP A 1028 47.29 31.16 34.97
CA ASP A 1028 47.21 32.46 34.27
C ASP A 1028 46.94 32.35 32.74
N TYR A 1029 46.12 31.37 32.34
CA TYR A 1029 45.68 31.18 30.95
C TYR A 1029 44.48 32.05 30.60
N ILE A 1030 44.73 33.36 30.41
CA ILE A 1030 43.69 34.39 30.20
C ILE A 1030 42.71 34.02 29.08
N ASP A 1031 43.19 33.55 27.93
CA ASP A 1031 42.33 33.20 26.79
C ASP A 1031 41.40 32.01 27.10
N ILE A 1032 41.88 31.04 27.88
CA ILE A 1032 41.10 29.89 28.34
C ILE A 1032 40.07 30.34 29.40
N VAL A 1033 40.43 31.29 30.27
CA VAL A 1033 39.51 31.88 31.25
C VAL A 1033 38.36 32.61 30.55
N GLU A 1034 38.65 33.46 29.56
CA GLU A 1034 37.60 34.15 28.80
C GLU A 1034 36.68 33.15 28.10
N LEU A 1035 37.26 32.12 27.47
CA LEU A 1035 36.49 31.06 26.81
C LEU A 1035 35.57 30.31 27.78
N LEU A 1036 36.08 29.83 28.91
CA LEU A 1036 35.29 29.10 29.91
C LEU A 1036 34.14 29.95 30.47
N LEU A 1037 34.40 31.23 30.78
CA LEU A 1037 33.37 32.16 31.25
C LEU A 1037 32.32 32.45 30.17
N SER A 1038 32.72 32.56 28.91
CA SER A 1038 31.79 32.71 27.78
C SER A 1038 30.92 31.48 27.55
N SER A 1039 31.41 30.29 27.95
CA SER A 1039 30.70 29.02 27.89
C SER A 1039 29.93 28.67 29.17
N GLY A 1040 29.79 29.61 30.12
CA GLY A 1040 28.93 29.45 31.29
C GLY A 1040 29.60 28.83 32.53
N ALA A 1041 30.93 28.92 32.64
CA ALA A 1041 31.63 28.52 33.87
C ALA A 1041 31.21 29.38 35.09
N GLU A 1042 31.03 28.73 36.24
CA GLU A 1042 30.59 29.33 37.49
C GLU A 1042 31.69 30.21 38.12
N THR A 1043 31.41 31.52 38.18
CA THR A 1043 32.29 32.52 38.79
C THR A 1043 32.38 32.40 40.31
N GLU A 1044 31.35 31.82 40.94
CA GLU A 1044 31.23 31.70 42.40
C GLU A 1044 31.82 30.41 42.96
N SER A 1045 32.52 29.64 42.11
CA SER A 1045 33.27 28.48 42.58
C SER A 1045 34.34 28.90 43.61
N VAL A 1046 34.41 28.16 44.71
CA VAL A 1046 35.34 28.43 45.82
C VAL A 1046 36.56 27.53 45.74
N MET A 1047 37.74 28.11 45.97
CA MET A 1047 38.98 27.36 46.07
C MET A 1047 39.11 26.68 47.45
N SER A 1048 40.19 25.92 47.64
CA SER A 1048 40.46 25.16 48.87
C SER A 1048 40.65 26.02 50.13
N ASP A 1049 40.96 27.31 50.00
CA ASP A 1049 41.00 28.27 51.11
C ASP A 1049 39.65 28.98 51.35
N GLY A 1050 38.62 28.63 50.58
CA GLY A 1050 37.28 29.18 50.64
C GLY A 1050 37.12 30.55 49.97
N SER A 1051 38.13 31.03 49.23
CA SER A 1051 38.02 32.27 48.45
C SER A 1051 37.31 32.00 47.12
N THR A 1052 36.45 32.92 46.67
CA THR A 1052 35.88 32.90 45.31
C THR A 1052 36.95 33.24 44.26
N ALA A 1053 36.69 32.92 42.99
CA ALA A 1053 37.55 33.28 41.86
C ALA A 1053 37.92 34.77 41.85
N LEU A 1054 36.95 35.65 42.11
CA LEU A 1054 37.17 37.11 42.15
C LEU A 1054 38.09 37.52 43.31
N ILE A 1055 37.88 36.95 44.49
CA ILE A 1055 38.73 37.19 45.66
C ILE A 1055 40.17 36.75 45.38
N TRP A 1056 40.36 35.59 44.73
CA TRP A 1056 41.70 35.13 44.36
C TRP A 1056 42.41 36.09 43.41
N ALA A 1057 41.74 36.49 42.32
CA ALA A 1057 42.31 37.38 41.31
C ALA A 1057 42.74 38.73 41.91
N SER A 1058 42.09 39.16 43.01
CA SER A 1058 42.42 40.39 43.74
C SER A 1058 43.74 40.34 44.52
N THR A 1059 44.27 39.14 44.80
CA THR A 1059 45.41 38.90 45.70
C THR A 1059 46.79 38.82 45.03
N ASP A 1060 46.96 39.40 43.82
CA ASP A 1060 48.23 39.57 43.07
C ASP A 1060 48.51 38.52 41.97
N LYS A 1061 47.53 38.22 41.09
CA LYS A 1061 47.74 37.28 39.98
C LYS A 1061 47.40 37.76 38.57
N SER A 1062 46.30 38.49 38.30
CA SER A 1062 46.03 39.02 36.94
C SER A 1062 44.86 40.02 36.91
N LEU A 1063 45.12 41.30 36.55
CA LEU A 1063 44.05 42.31 36.35
C LEU A 1063 43.08 41.93 35.21
N PRO A 1064 43.54 41.39 34.06
CA PRO A 1064 42.64 40.91 33.01
C PRO A 1064 41.64 39.85 33.47
N ILE A 1065 42.07 38.87 34.28
CA ILE A 1065 41.18 37.82 34.82
C ILE A 1065 40.12 38.45 35.74
N LEU A 1066 40.51 39.41 36.59
CA LEU A 1066 39.56 40.14 37.44
C LEU A 1066 38.49 40.86 36.60
N GLU A 1067 38.90 41.56 35.54
CA GLU A 1067 37.96 42.25 34.64
C GLU A 1067 37.04 41.29 33.91
N LEU A 1068 37.55 40.13 33.46
CA LEU A 1068 36.75 39.07 32.84
C LEU A 1068 35.71 38.49 33.81
N LEU A 1069 36.09 38.19 35.05
CA LEU A 1069 35.16 37.67 36.07
C LEU A 1069 34.03 38.67 36.34
N ILE A 1070 34.35 39.96 36.50
CA ILE A 1070 33.33 41.01 36.71
C ILE A 1070 32.43 41.15 35.48
N LYS A 1071 33.00 41.13 34.27
CA LYS A 1071 32.25 41.21 33.01
C LYS A 1071 31.24 40.06 32.89
N HIS A 1072 31.57 38.88 33.39
CA HIS A 1072 30.72 37.69 33.39
C HIS A 1072 29.86 37.52 34.66
N GLY A 1073 29.74 38.57 35.49
CA GLY A 1073 28.74 38.63 36.56
C GLY A 1073 29.18 38.10 37.92
N ALA A 1074 30.50 37.96 38.17
CA ALA A 1074 31.00 37.59 39.49
C ALA A 1074 30.52 38.57 40.58
N ASP A 1075 30.11 38.04 41.74
CA ASP A 1075 29.67 38.88 42.85
C ASP A 1075 30.86 39.64 43.45
N ILE A 1076 30.85 40.97 43.22
CA ILE A 1076 31.88 41.90 43.67
C ILE A 1076 32.02 41.91 45.20
N ASN A 1077 30.94 41.59 45.91
CA ASN A 1077 30.81 41.65 47.35
C ASN A 1077 30.80 40.28 48.03
N ALA A 1078 31.10 39.20 47.30
CA ALA A 1078 31.25 37.87 47.88
C ALA A 1078 32.29 37.88 49.01
N GLN A 1079 32.05 37.09 50.06
CA GLN A 1079 32.92 36.94 51.22
C GLN A 1079 33.57 35.56 51.24
N ASP A 1080 34.87 35.51 51.53
CA ASP A 1080 35.58 34.26 51.80
C ASP A 1080 35.26 33.72 53.21
N THR A 1081 35.91 32.61 53.58
CA THR A 1081 35.74 31.95 54.90
C THR A 1081 36.17 32.77 56.10
N ASP A 1082 36.89 33.89 55.92
CA ASP A 1082 37.22 34.86 56.97
C ASP A 1082 36.25 36.07 56.98
N GLY A 1083 35.19 36.03 56.17
CA GLY A 1083 34.27 37.14 55.94
C GLY A 1083 34.85 38.26 55.06
N LYS A 1084 35.98 38.04 54.36
CA LYS A 1084 36.63 39.12 53.61
C LYS A 1084 36.17 39.18 52.16
N THR A 1085 35.96 40.40 51.66
CA THR A 1085 35.64 40.67 50.25
C THR A 1085 36.89 40.83 49.39
N ALA A 1086 36.73 40.80 48.05
CA ALA A 1086 37.82 41.07 47.11
C ALA A 1086 38.46 42.46 47.34
N LEU A 1087 37.64 43.45 47.71
CA LEU A 1087 38.11 44.79 48.07
C LEU A 1087 39.03 44.77 49.31
N MET A 1088 38.67 44.01 50.35
CA MET A 1088 39.48 43.86 51.56
C MET A 1088 40.82 43.16 51.30
N ARG A 1089 40.83 42.17 50.40
CA ARG A 1089 42.04 41.41 50.03
C ARG A 1089 42.97 42.21 49.12
N ALA A 1090 42.44 43.03 48.21
CA ALA A 1090 43.22 43.95 47.37
C ALA A 1090 44.01 45.02 48.16
N VAL A 1091 43.59 45.33 49.38
CA VAL A 1091 44.22 46.35 50.24
C VAL A 1091 45.48 45.84 50.98
N SER A 1092 45.84 44.57 50.80
CA SER A 1092 46.96 43.95 51.51
C SER A 1092 48.34 44.19 50.91
N ARG A 1093 48.45 44.69 49.66
CA ARG A 1093 49.72 44.89 48.94
C ARG A 1093 49.70 46.12 48.03
N GLU A 1094 50.85 46.80 47.88
CA GLU A 1094 50.97 48.01 47.03
C GLU A 1094 50.69 47.75 45.55
N ARG A 1095 51.01 46.56 45.04
CA ARG A 1095 50.83 46.18 43.63
C ARG A 1095 49.36 46.06 43.21
N SER A 1096 48.42 46.05 44.15
CA SER A 1096 46.98 45.86 43.91
C SER A 1096 46.19 47.17 43.71
N LEU A 1097 46.84 48.34 43.58
CA LEU A 1097 46.14 49.63 43.30
C LEU A 1097 45.23 49.61 42.06
N PRO A 1098 45.62 49.04 40.91
CA PRO A 1098 44.74 48.97 39.74
C PRO A 1098 43.49 48.13 40.00
N VAL A 1099 43.65 46.97 40.67
CA VAL A 1099 42.55 46.09 41.12
C VAL A 1099 41.60 46.85 42.05
N LEU A 1100 42.14 47.58 43.04
CA LEU A 1100 41.36 48.37 43.98
C LEU A 1100 40.49 49.41 43.28
N ARG A 1101 41.04 50.11 42.26
CA ARG A 1101 40.30 51.10 41.47
C ARG A 1101 39.19 50.45 40.64
N VAL A 1102 39.46 49.32 39.99
CA VAL A 1102 38.46 48.60 39.18
C VAL A 1102 37.32 48.09 40.05
N LEU A 1103 37.60 47.49 41.21
CA LEU A 1103 36.55 47.01 42.14
C LEU A 1103 35.63 48.15 42.61
N LEU A 1104 36.20 49.31 42.95
CA LEU A 1104 35.42 50.49 43.35
C LEU A 1104 34.61 51.10 42.21
N ASP A 1105 35.18 51.18 41.00
CA ASP A 1105 34.48 51.65 39.79
C ASP A 1105 33.28 50.75 39.46
N LYS A 1106 33.40 49.45 39.75
CA LYS A 1106 32.35 48.45 39.54
C LYS A 1106 31.37 48.31 40.72
N GLY A 1107 31.51 49.12 41.77
CA GLY A 1107 30.52 49.23 42.85
C GLY A 1107 30.76 48.31 44.06
N ALA A 1108 32.00 47.92 44.34
CA ALA A 1108 32.33 47.20 45.57
C ALA A 1108 31.94 48.00 46.83
N ASP A 1109 31.28 47.34 47.77
CA ASP A 1109 30.83 47.96 49.02
C ASP A 1109 32.01 48.13 49.98
N VAL A 1110 32.31 49.39 50.29
CA VAL A 1110 33.39 49.78 51.21
C VAL A 1110 33.05 49.55 52.68
N HIS A 1111 31.77 49.33 53.00
CA HIS A 1111 31.24 49.21 54.36
C HIS A 1111 31.07 47.78 54.85
N MET A 1112 31.28 46.77 54.00
CA MET A 1112 31.26 45.37 54.46
C MET A 1112 32.31 45.14 55.53
N GLU A 1113 32.00 44.24 56.46
CA GLU A 1113 32.86 43.88 57.60
C GLU A 1113 33.27 42.42 57.50
N ASP A 1114 34.54 42.13 57.81
CA ASP A 1114 35.02 40.76 58.00
C ASP A 1114 34.52 40.16 59.33
N ASP A 1115 34.81 38.87 59.57
CA ASP A 1115 34.38 38.18 60.81
C ASP A 1115 34.93 38.81 62.11
N LYS A 1116 35.86 39.76 61.99
CA LYS A 1116 36.45 40.51 63.11
C LYS A 1116 35.94 41.95 63.17
N GLY A 1117 34.89 42.29 62.41
CA GLY A 1117 34.29 43.62 62.36
C GLY A 1117 35.17 44.67 61.67
N ARG A 1118 36.07 44.27 60.76
CA ARG A 1118 37.00 45.20 60.09
C ARG A 1118 36.55 45.50 58.68
N THR A 1119 36.55 46.78 58.31
CA THR A 1119 36.31 47.23 56.93
C THR A 1119 37.58 47.22 56.09
N ALA A 1120 37.46 47.35 54.77
CA ALA A 1120 38.61 47.52 53.86
C ALA A 1120 39.48 48.74 54.26
N LEU A 1121 38.86 49.82 54.77
CA LEU A 1121 39.58 51.02 55.24
C LEU A 1121 40.42 50.75 56.49
N ASP A 1122 39.90 49.94 57.42
CA ASP A 1122 40.63 49.55 58.65
C ASP A 1122 41.82 48.65 58.33
N MET A 1123 41.66 47.76 57.35
CA MET A 1123 42.75 46.94 56.83
C MET A 1123 43.84 47.77 56.15
N ALA A 1124 43.46 48.78 55.34
CA ALA A 1124 44.40 49.69 54.68
C ALA A 1124 45.27 50.47 55.68
N ARG A 1125 44.64 50.96 56.75
CA ARG A 1125 45.34 51.67 57.85
C ARG A 1125 46.29 50.74 58.59
N LYS A 1126 45.83 49.52 58.91
CA LYS A 1126 46.66 48.53 59.61
C LYS A 1126 47.88 48.10 58.78
N ALA A 1127 47.73 48.04 57.46
CA ALA A 1127 48.81 47.73 56.53
C ALA A 1127 49.74 48.93 56.22
N ASN A 1128 49.47 50.12 56.78
CA ASN A 1128 50.14 51.39 56.45
C ASN A 1128 50.09 51.76 54.95
N PHE A 1129 49.06 51.32 54.23
CA PHE A 1129 48.94 51.54 52.80
C PHE A 1129 48.28 52.89 52.49
N HIS A 1130 49.06 53.97 52.58
CA HIS A 1130 48.59 55.36 52.52
C HIS A 1130 47.76 55.70 51.27
N GLU A 1131 48.14 55.15 50.11
CA GLU A 1131 47.48 55.44 48.84
C GLU A 1131 46.11 54.74 48.72
N ALA A 1132 45.98 53.50 49.19
CA ALA A 1132 44.69 52.82 49.28
C ALA A 1132 43.72 53.51 50.27
N VAL A 1133 44.23 54.02 51.40
CA VAL A 1133 43.43 54.83 52.35
C VAL A 1133 42.87 56.09 51.69
N ALA A 1134 43.64 56.74 50.81
CA ALA A 1134 43.19 57.92 50.08
C ALA A 1134 42.06 57.59 49.09
N ILE A 1135 42.21 56.50 48.32
CA ILE A 1135 41.23 56.04 47.31
C ILE A 1135 39.91 55.58 47.96
N LEU A 1136 39.96 54.85 49.07
CA LEU A 1136 38.77 54.39 49.80
C LEU A 1136 37.99 55.55 50.46
N LYS A 1137 38.68 56.57 50.99
CA LYS A 1137 38.03 57.78 51.53
C LYS A 1137 37.34 58.63 50.47
N SER A 1138 37.88 58.68 49.25
CA SER A 1138 37.28 59.45 48.16
C SER A 1138 36.02 58.80 47.60
N SER A 1139 35.96 57.45 47.57
CA SER A 1139 34.81 56.68 47.09
C SER A 1139 33.64 56.72 48.10
N ASP A 1140 33.92 56.61 49.39
CA ASP A 1140 32.95 56.77 50.50
C ASP A 1140 32.20 58.13 50.47
N ARG A 1141 32.91 59.22 50.10
CA ARG A 1141 32.28 60.55 49.93
C ARG A 1141 31.33 60.65 48.73
N ASN A 1142 31.54 59.84 47.69
CA ASN A 1142 30.71 59.88 46.48
C ASN A 1142 29.45 59.00 46.60
N SER A 1143 29.47 57.91 47.37
CA SER A 1143 28.26 57.07 47.61
C SER A 1143 27.20 57.82 48.43
N LEU A 1144 27.63 58.65 49.38
CA LEU A 1144 26.77 59.53 50.18
C LEU A 1144 26.08 60.62 49.35
N ALA A 1145 26.59 60.95 48.15
CA ALA A 1145 26.00 61.96 47.26
C ALA A 1145 24.87 61.41 46.37
N SER A 1146 24.80 60.09 46.12
CA SER A 1146 23.76 59.47 45.28
C SER A 1146 22.45 59.14 46.02
N TRP A 1147 22.48 59.13 47.36
CA TRP A 1147 21.32 58.87 48.24
C TRP A 1147 20.44 60.10 48.55
N LEU A 1148 20.75 61.26 47.96
CA LEU A 1148 19.95 62.49 48.11
C LEU A 1148 19.28 62.88 46.79
N PRO A 1149 18.04 62.43 46.50
CA PRO A 1149 17.22 63.09 45.49
C PRO A 1149 16.70 64.43 46.06
N ASP A 1150 16.91 65.49 45.29
CA ASP A 1150 16.32 66.83 45.37
C ASP A 1150 15.44 67.16 46.59
N LEU A 1151 15.96 68.04 47.46
CA LEU A 1151 15.16 68.79 48.43
C LEU A 1151 15.51 70.29 48.40
N THR A 1152 15.31 70.93 47.24
CA THR A 1152 14.94 72.36 47.12
C THR A 1152 14.19 72.53 45.78
N SER A 1153 12.86 72.64 45.69
CA SER A 1153 12.09 73.80 46.12
C SER A 1153 10.59 73.67 45.74
N ARG A 1154 9.70 73.96 46.70
CA ARG A 1154 8.34 74.52 46.51
C ARG A 1154 8.44 75.90 47.20
N SER A 1155 7.94 77.05 46.74
CA SER A 1155 6.62 77.45 46.19
C SER A 1155 6.68 78.98 45.90
N PRO A 1156 5.65 79.70 45.40
CA PRO A 1156 4.20 79.44 45.46
C PRO A 1156 3.68 78.48 44.40
#